data_AF-A0A2W1DNJ0-F1
#
_entry.id   AF-A0A2W1DNJ0-F1
#
_cell.length_a   1.000
_cell.length_b   1.000
_cell.length_c   1.000
_cell.angle_alpha   90.00
_cell.angle_beta   90.00
_cell.angle_gamma   90.00
#
_symmetry.space_group_name_H-M   'P 1'
#
loop_
_entity.id
_entity.type
_entity.pdbx_description
1 polymer ?
#
loop_
_entity_poly.entity_id
_entity_poly.type
_entity_poly.pdbx_seq_one_letter_code
_entity_poly.pdbx_strand_id
1 'polypeptide(L)'
;MAAAGKNAAKILGISLDYRNEPEVPRAGSSTFVETYTEREPTAREWLSQFKPSAAAIKRYTRSLFPFLDWIFHYNLTWLFGDFIAGVTVGFVVIPQGMAYALLAKLPPEYGLYTSFVGFILYWAFATSKDITIGTVAVMSTIVGNIVTKVQEKQPEIQAVDIARALSVIAGSVLLFIGLARLGRIVEIIPLVAISSFMTGAAISIGAGQVPALMGITGINTRGPTYLVIIDTLKGLGRTKLDAAVGLSALVMLYGIRFFCNFMSKKQPSKQKIWFFTSTLRMAFVIMLYIMIGWLANKDIRGLHDGKNGVKLAKFKILGHVPRGFQHAGVPNMDTKIISAIAPDIPVTVIVLILEHIAISKSFGRINNYVINPSQELVAVGFTNVIGPFLGAYPATGSFSRTAIKSKAGVRTPLAGIFTAVIVLLALYALTAVFFYIPSAALAAVIIHAVGDLITEPNVIYQYWETSPLEVVIFFAGVFVTIFTNIENGIYVTIAASFALLLWRMLFTHGTLLGKVKIWRATPDTVANREGSDFLLGPDSSVREAFIPVSHKDGSNSLIDIESPYPGILIYRFTEGFTYLNQQGYMDELVHHAQTISRPTTLDRYSKIGDRPWNDPGPRRGKPINTDDNRPILRAIILDFSAVNHVDVTSIQGLIDVRTQLDRHAAPETVEWHFASVNNRWTKRALTTAGFGYIDRERFAARQHWNPVYSYAPLVNATPRVHDPEAQDEIRTVDPEKRSAAVKVTTVHGQNRPFFHIDVPAAVESAIANVHSKLANTSSGSFEKSEFTTKQE
;
A
#
# COMPACT_ATOMS: atom_id res chain seq x y z
N MET A 1 8.11 -4.73 40.54
CA MET A 1 8.75 -4.89 39.21
C MET A 1 10.08 -4.13 39.08
N ALA A 2 10.20 -2.86 39.49
CA ALA A 2 11.45 -2.09 39.32
C ALA A 2 12.68 -2.71 40.04
N ALA A 3 12.52 -3.21 41.27
CA ALA A 3 13.61 -3.88 42.00
C ALA A 3 14.05 -5.22 41.37
N ALA A 4 13.10 -6.01 40.87
CA ALA A 4 13.39 -7.26 40.17
C ALA A 4 14.16 -7.02 38.85
N GLY A 5 13.81 -5.97 38.11
CA GLY A 5 14.54 -5.56 36.91
C GLY A 5 15.97 -5.08 37.20
N LYS A 6 16.17 -4.33 38.30
CA LYS A 6 17.51 -3.90 38.72
C LYS A 6 18.40 -5.07 39.13
N ASN A 7 17.84 -6.05 39.83
CA ASN A 7 18.56 -7.25 40.22
C ASN A 7 18.89 -8.14 39.01
N ALA A 8 17.96 -8.30 38.07
CA ALA A 8 18.20 -9.02 36.82
C ALA A 8 19.28 -8.34 35.96
N ALA A 9 19.26 -7.01 35.85
CA ALA A 9 20.30 -6.25 35.15
C ALA A 9 21.68 -6.47 35.79
N LYS A 10 21.76 -6.43 37.13
CA LYS A 10 23.01 -6.69 37.87
C LYS A 10 23.52 -8.13 37.66
N ILE A 11 22.62 -9.12 37.64
CA ILE A 11 22.98 -10.54 37.38
C ILE A 11 23.49 -10.74 35.95
N LEU A 12 22.89 -10.04 34.98
CA LEU A 12 23.25 -10.11 33.57
C LEU A 12 24.42 -9.17 33.19
N GLY A 13 25.04 -8.48 34.16
CA GLY A 13 26.14 -7.54 33.91
C GLY A 13 25.74 -6.27 33.16
N ILE A 14 24.45 -5.95 33.10
CA ILE A 14 23.93 -4.77 32.41
C ILE A 14 24.11 -3.54 33.32
N SER A 15 24.97 -2.61 32.93
CA SER A 15 25.08 -1.31 33.60
C SER A 15 23.80 -0.50 33.38
N LEU A 16 23.12 -0.14 34.46
CA LEU A 16 21.92 0.71 34.43
C LEU A 16 22.28 2.20 34.36
N ASP A 17 23.48 2.56 34.82
CA ASP A 17 24.07 3.89 34.71
C ASP A 17 25.03 3.94 33.52
N TYR A 18 24.62 3.39 32.38
CA TYR A 18 25.42 3.41 31.15
C TYR A 18 25.53 4.80 30.53
N ARG A 19 24.77 5.78 31.03
CA ARG A 19 24.80 7.17 30.59
C ARG A 19 25.29 8.07 31.72
N ASN A 20 26.51 8.58 31.59
CA ASN A 20 27.07 9.61 32.47
C ASN A 20 26.49 11.00 32.12
N GLU A 21 25.17 11.12 32.08
CA GLU A 21 24.53 12.42 31.81
C GLU A 21 24.76 13.35 33.01
N PRO A 22 25.31 14.56 32.81
CA PRO A 22 25.32 15.56 33.87
C PRO A 22 23.87 15.94 34.20
N GLU A 23 23.55 16.10 35.48
CA GLU A 23 22.33 16.81 35.86
C GLU A 23 22.43 18.20 35.23
N VAL A 24 21.53 18.50 34.29
CA VAL A 24 21.48 19.82 33.64
C VAL A 24 21.43 20.84 34.77
N PRO A 25 22.39 21.77 34.87
CA PRO A 25 22.28 22.84 35.83
C PRO A 25 20.92 23.46 35.59
N ARG A 26 20.11 23.66 36.65
CA ARG A 26 18.93 24.50 36.57
C ARG A 26 19.43 25.90 36.19
N ALA A 27 19.70 26.14 34.91
CA ALA A 27 19.96 27.46 34.36
C ALA A 27 18.79 28.27 34.87
N GLY A 28 19.09 29.22 35.77
CA GLY A 28 18.13 29.74 36.73
C GLY A 28 16.81 29.98 36.04
N SER A 29 15.74 29.34 36.53
CA SER A 29 14.39 29.56 36.02
C SER A 29 14.14 31.06 36.10
N SER A 30 14.34 31.77 34.99
CA SER A 30 13.92 33.16 34.94
C SER A 30 12.40 33.13 35.07
N THR A 31 11.80 34.15 35.66
CA THR A 31 10.33 34.23 35.84
C THR A 31 9.55 34.06 34.53
N PHE A 32 10.23 34.15 33.37
CA PHE A 32 9.67 34.12 32.03
C PHE A 32 10.02 32.86 31.22
N VAL A 33 10.97 32.02 31.65
CA VAL A 33 11.38 30.80 30.91
C VAL A 33 11.16 29.55 31.76
N GLU A 34 10.25 28.68 31.32
CA GLU A 34 10.01 27.38 31.95
C GLU A 34 10.95 26.31 31.40
N THR A 35 11.59 25.56 32.31
CA THR A 35 12.51 24.47 31.97
C THR A 35 11.73 23.22 31.58
N TYR A 36 11.94 22.72 30.35
CA TYR A 36 11.38 21.44 29.91
C TYR A 36 12.46 20.35 29.86
N THR A 37 12.22 19.25 30.58
CA THR A 37 13.07 18.04 30.54
C THR A 37 12.34 16.92 29.81
N GLU A 38 12.91 16.47 28.70
CA GLU A 38 12.29 15.42 27.87
C GLU A 38 12.48 14.04 28.52
N ARG A 39 11.37 13.36 28.79
CA ARG A 39 11.35 11.99 29.34
C ARG A 39 11.41 10.94 28.22
N GLU A 40 12.18 9.89 28.43
CA GLU A 40 12.29 8.79 27.45
C GLU A 40 11.05 7.88 27.46
N PRO A 41 10.63 7.35 26.29
CA PRO A 41 9.51 6.43 26.22
C PRO A 41 9.89 5.08 26.85
N THR A 42 8.99 4.49 27.65
CA THR A 42 9.23 3.19 28.30
C THR A 42 8.54 2.02 27.58
N ALA A 43 9.10 0.82 27.67
CA ALA A 43 8.45 -0.39 27.13
C ALA A 43 7.08 -0.66 27.77
N ARG A 44 6.92 -0.30 29.04
CA ARG A 44 5.65 -0.37 29.76
C ARG A 44 4.61 0.58 29.16
N GLU A 45 4.98 1.82 28.88
CA GLU A 45 4.09 2.78 28.20
C GLU A 45 3.68 2.25 26.83
N TRP A 46 4.61 1.72 26.05
CA TRP A 46 4.31 1.13 24.74
C TRP A 46 3.35 -0.07 24.85
N LEU A 47 3.62 -1.03 25.74
CA LEU A 47 2.72 -2.17 25.97
C LEU A 47 1.34 -1.72 26.47
N SER A 48 1.28 -0.65 27.27
CA SER A 48 0.01 -0.13 27.79
C SER A 48 -0.91 0.42 26.69
N GLN A 49 -0.37 0.81 25.53
CA GLN A 49 -1.16 1.25 24.37
C GLN A 49 -1.97 0.11 23.75
N PHE A 50 -1.55 -1.15 23.93
CA PHE A 50 -2.26 -2.32 23.41
C PHE A 50 -3.31 -2.88 24.37
N LYS A 51 -3.44 -2.33 25.58
CA LYS A 51 -4.45 -2.79 26.54
C LYS A 51 -5.84 -2.38 26.03
N PRO A 52 -6.73 -3.33 25.69
CA PRO A 52 -8.06 -2.96 25.19
C PRO A 52 -8.87 -2.30 26.31
N SER A 53 -9.44 -1.13 26.03
CA SER A 53 -10.45 -0.53 26.91
C SER A 53 -11.82 -1.13 26.61
N ALA A 54 -12.74 -1.13 27.59
CA ALA A 54 -14.12 -1.58 27.36
C ALA A 54 -14.81 -0.79 26.23
N ALA A 55 -14.52 0.50 26.11
CA ALA A 55 -14.98 1.34 25.01
C ALA A 55 -14.40 0.90 23.66
N ALA A 56 -13.13 0.47 23.62
CA ALA A 56 -12.50 -0.06 22.41
C ALA A 56 -13.14 -1.39 21.98
N ILE A 57 -13.44 -2.29 22.93
CA ILE A 57 -14.15 -3.55 22.65
C ILE A 57 -15.56 -3.26 22.08
N LYS A 58 -16.31 -2.35 22.71
CA LYS A 58 -17.64 -1.93 22.22
C LYS A 58 -17.58 -1.31 20.82
N ARG A 59 -16.57 -0.46 20.56
CA ARG A 59 -16.35 0.13 19.22
C ARG A 59 -15.99 -0.96 18.20
N TYR A 60 -15.16 -1.93 18.58
CA TYR A 60 -14.80 -3.04 17.72
C TYR A 60 -16.01 -3.91 17.38
N THR A 61 -16.81 -4.34 18.37
CA THR A 61 -17.99 -5.17 18.11
C THR A 61 -19.03 -4.45 17.25
N ARG A 62 -19.27 -3.15 17.49
CA ARG A 62 -20.14 -2.33 16.62
C ARG A 62 -19.58 -2.24 15.19
N SER A 63 -18.27 -2.06 15.04
CA SER A 63 -17.62 -1.97 13.72
C SER A 63 -17.64 -3.27 12.91
N LEU A 64 -17.98 -4.42 13.51
CA LEU A 64 -18.18 -5.69 12.80
C LEU A 64 -19.50 -5.74 12.04
N PHE A 65 -20.47 -4.89 12.41
CA PHE A 65 -21.80 -4.84 11.81
C PHE A 65 -22.11 -3.45 11.24
N PRO A 66 -21.47 -3.04 10.11
CA PRO A 66 -21.64 -1.70 9.55
C PRO A 66 -23.09 -1.35 9.19
N PHE A 67 -23.95 -2.34 8.96
CA PHE A 67 -25.37 -2.11 8.65
C PHE A 67 -26.10 -1.33 9.74
N LEU A 68 -25.68 -1.45 11.00
CA LEU A 68 -26.29 -0.75 12.13
C LEU A 68 -26.22 0.78 12.01
N ASP A 69 -25.24 1.31 11.25
CA ASP A 69 -25.06 2.75 11.10
C ASP A 69 -26.03 3.37 10.08
N TRP A 70 -26.53 2.59 9.11
CA TRP A 70 -27.40 3.10 8.03
C TRP A 70 -28.80 2.49 7.96
N ILE A 71 -29.05 1.33 8.57
CA ILE A 71 -30.35 0.63 8.43
C ILE A 71 -31.52 1.45 8.98
N PHE A 72 -31.30 2.21 10.07
CA PHE A 72 -32.32 3.09 10.65
C PHE A 72 -32.52 4.41 9.89
N HIS A 73 -31.66 4.71 8.92
CA HIS A 73 -31.74 5.88 8.04
C HIS A 73 -32.29 5.52 6.65
N TYR A 74 -32.75 4.27 6.47
CA TYR A 74 -33.21 3.75 5.19
C TYR A 74 -34.55 4.39 4.77
N ASN A 75 -34.62 4.86 3.53
CA ASN A 75 -35.79 5.57 2.99
C ASN A 75 -36.31 4.95 1.68
N LEU A 76 -37.50 5.36 1.25
CA LEU A 76 -38.16 4.82 0.05
C LEU A 76 -37.37 5.09 -1.25
N THR A 77 -36.67 6.21 -1.34
CA THR A 77 -35.81 6.51 -2.50
C THR A 77 -34.65 5.52 -2.60
N TRP A 78 -34.09 5.11 -1.46
CA TRP A 78 -33.08 4.06 -1.41
C TRP A 78 -33.66 2.70 -1.78
N LEU A 79 -34.86 2.39 -1.29
CA LEU A 79 -35.58 1.18 -1.64
C LEU A 79 -35.75 1.02 -3.15
N PHE A 80 -36.23 2.06 -3.86
CA PHE A 80 -36.40 1.99 -5.31
C PHE A 80 -35.06 1.84 -6.05
N GLY A 81 -34.03 2.56 -5.61
CA GLY A 81 -32.69 2.44 -6.21
C GLY A 81 -32.10 1.04 -6.03
N ASP A 82 -32.23 0.47 -4.83
CA ASP A 82 -31.74 -0.86 -4.49
C ASP A 82 -32.55 -1.97 -5.16
N PHE A 83 -33.86 -1.79 -5.32
CA PHE A 83 -34.72 -2.71 -6.06
C PHE A 83 -34.34 -2.77 -7.54
N ILE A 84 -34.22 -1.60 -8.21
CA ILE A 84 -33.84 -1.53 -9.62
C ILE A 84 -32.45 -2.14 -9.84
N ALA A 85 -31.48 -1.78 -9.00
CA ALA A 85 -30.13 -2.32 -9.07
C ALA A 85 -30.13 -3.84 -8.82
N GLY A 86 -30.86 -4.30 -7.82
CA GLY A 86 -30.94 -5.71 -7.43
C GLY A 86 -31.58 -6.61 -8.48
N VAL A 87 -32.69 -6.16 -9.10
CA VAL A 87 -33.36 -6.86 -10.21
C VAL A 87 -32.46 -6.89 -11.45
N THR A 88 -31.81 -5.77 -11.78
CA THR A 88 -30.91 -5.67 -12.93
C THR A 88 -29.75 -6.67 -12.81
N VAL A 89 -29.11 -6.73 -11.65
CA VAL A 89 -28.03 -7.70 -11.37
C VAL A 89 -28.58 -9.13 -11.33
N GLY A 90 -29.79 -9.34 -10.81
CA GLY A 90 -30.47 -10.64 -10.74
C GLY A 90 -30.61 -11.32 -12.09
N PHE A 91 -31.04 -10.58 -13.12
CA PHE A 91 -31.13 -11.13 -14.47
C PHE A 91 -29.78 -11.47 -15.10
N VAL A 92 -28.74 -10.71 -14.76
CA VAL A 92 -27.40 -10.92 -15.31
C VAL A 92 -26.70 -12.09 -14.63
N VAL A 93 -26.89 -12.28 -13.32
CA VAL A 93 -26.15 -13.29 -12.55
C VAL A 93 -26.61 -14.72 -12.81
N ILE A 94 -27.89 -14.95 -13.13
CA ILE A 94 -28.42 -16.32 -13.34
C ILE A 94 -27.63 -17.08 -14.42
N PRO A 95 -27.54 -16.60 -15.68
CA PRO A 95 -26.78 -17.31 -16.70
C PRO A 95 -25.27 -17.32 -16.42
N GLN A 96 -24.72 -16.23 -15.88
CA GLN A 96 -23.30 -16.14 -15.55
C GLN A 96 -22.90 -17.14 -14.48
N GLY A 97 -23.70 -17.27 -13.41
CA GLY A 97 -23.41 -18.17 -12.30
C GLY A 97 -23.36 -19.63 -12.73
N MET A 98 -24.35 -20.05 -13.53
CA MET A 98 -24.36 -21.40 -14.12
C MET A 98 -23.13 -21.63 -15.02
N ALA A 99 -22.79 -20.65 -15.86
CA ALA A 99 -21.63 -20.74 -16.74
C ALA A 99 -20.31 -20.87 -15.94
N TYR A 100 -20.17 -20.11 -14.85
CA TYR A 100 -18.99 -20.16 -13.99
C TYR A 100 -18.91 -21.44 -13.16
N ALA A 101 -20.03 -22.04 -12.73
CA ALA A 101 -19.99 -23.36 -12.09
C ALA A 101 -19.41 -24.44 -13.01
N LEU A 102 -19.70 -24.37 -14.32
CA LEU A 102 -19.09 -25.27 -15.31
C LEU A 102 -17.57 -25.05 -15.43
N LEU A 103 -17.08 -23.81 -15.26
CA LEU A 103 -15.64 -23.55 -15.14
C LEU A 103 -15.06 -24.17 -13.85
N ALA A 104 -15.83 -24.25 -12.77
CA ALA A 104 -15.40 -24.90 -11.54
C ALA A 104 -15.46 -26.45 -11.59
N LYS A 105 -15.83 -27.05 -12.73
CA LYS A 105 -16.11 -28.50 -12.85
C LYS A 105 -17.25 -28.97 -11.93
N LEU A 106 -18.17 -28.06 -11.61
CA LEU A 106 -19.33 -28.33 -10.79
C LEU A 106 -20.61 -28.30 -11.63
N PRO A 107 -21.67 -28.99 -11.18
CA PRO A 107 -22.99 -28.84 -11.77
C PRO A 107 -23.48 -27.37 -11.76
N PRO A 108 -24.26 -26.93 -12.76
CA PRO A 108 -24.68 -25.53 -12.93
C PRO A 108 -25.37 -24.90 -11.71
N GLU A 109 -26.15 -25.69 -10.95
CA GLU A 109 -26.89 -25.27 -9.77
C GLU A 109 -25.99 -24.72 -8.65
N TYR A 110 -24.75 -25.22 -8.54
CA TYR A 110 -23.77 -24.69 -7.58
C TYR A 110 -23.46 -23.23 -7.86
N GLY A 111 -23.60 -22.78 -9.12
CA GLY A 111 -23.44 -21.39 -9.48
C GLY A 111 -24.56 -20.48 -8.95
N LEU A 112 -25.79 -21.00 -8.93
CA LEU A 112 -26.94 -20.32 -8.37
C LEU A 112 -26.88 -20.32 -6.84
N TYR A 113 -26.45 -21.43 -6.21
CA TYR A 113 -26.24 -21.51 -4.77
C TYR A 113 -25.20 -20.50 -4.29
N THR A 114 -24.01 -20.50 -4.91
CA THR A 114 -22.93 -19.56 -4.59
C THR A 114 -23.35 -18.11 -4.77
N SER A 115 -24.11 -17.80 -5.83
CA SER A 115 -24.62 -16.46 -6.05
C SER A 115 -25.64 -16.06 -4.97
N PHE A 116 -26.61 -16.93 -4.66
CA PHE A 116 -27.60 -16.67 -3.61
C PHE A 116 -26.94 -16.35 -2.26
N VAL A 117 -26.01 -17.20 -1.81
CA VAL A 117 -25.29 -17.02 -0.54
C VAL A 117 -24.53 -15.70 -0.52
N GLY A 118 -23.78 -15.40 -1.59
CA GLY A 118 -23.02 -14.15 -1.67
C GLY A 118 -23.89 -12.91 -1.55
N PHE A 119 -25.06 -12.91 -2.18
CA PHE A 119 -25.96 -11.77 -2.15
C PHE A 119 -26.73 -11.61 -0.83
N ILE A 120 -27.13 -12.70 -0.18
CA ILE A 120 -27.92 -12.64 1.05
C ILE A 120 -27.07 -12.33 2.29
N LEU A 121 -25.80 -12.76 2.32
CA LEU A 121 -24.94 -12.60 3.50
C LEU A 121 -24.13 -11.29 3.52
N TYR A 122 -23.81 -10.75 2.33
CA TYR A 122 -22.85 -9.64 2.23
C TYR A 122 -23.28 -8.36 2.95
N TRP A 123 -24.55 -7.96 2.86
CA TRP A 123 -25.04 -6.67 3.34
C TRP A 123 -24.82 -6.43 4.86
N ALA A 124 -24.78 -7.51 5.66
CA ALA A 124 -24.64 -7.43 7.11
C ALA A 124 -23.22 -7.03 7.54
N PHE A 125 -22.20 -7.37 6.75
CA PHE A 125 -20.79 -7.14 7.08
C PHE A 125 -20.11 -6.13 6.16
N ALA A 126 -20.75 -5.79 5.03
CA ALA A 126 -20.19 -4.95 3.98
C ALA A 126 -19.95 -3.50 4.40
N THR A 127 -18.86 -2.93 3.87
CA THR A 127 -18.65 -1.47 3.80
C THR A 127 -18.87 -0.92 2.39
N SER A 128 -18.78 -1.77 1.35
CA SER A 128 -19.14 -1.39 -0.02
C SER A 128 -20.59 -1.69 -0.37
N LYS A 129 -21.32 -0.65 -0.81
CA LYS A 129 -22.67 -0.77 -1.38
C LYS A 129 -22.68 -1.37 -2.79
N ASP A 130 -21.62 -1.18 -3.56
CA ASP A 130 -21.59 -1.51 -4.98
C ASP A 130 -21.24 -2.97 -5.25
N ILE A 131 -20.41 -3.59 -4.39
CA ILE A 131 -19.93 -4.95 -4.63
C ILE A 131 -21.07 -5.97 -4.68
N THR A 132 -20.84 -6.96 -5.53
CA THR A 132 -21.65 -8.16 -5.69
C THR A 132 -20.78 -9.39 -5.46
N ILE A 133 -20.98 -10.06 -4.32
CA ILE A 133 -20.30 -11.33 -4.04
C ILE A 133 -21.05 -12.47 -4.73
N GLY A 134 -20.31 -13.37 -5.36
CA GLY A 134 -20.84 -14.63 -5.87
C GLY A 134 -19.80 -15.35 -6.71
N THR A 135 -20.24 -16.07 -7.72
CA THR A 135 -19.36 -16.76 -8.67
C THR A 135 -18.62 -15.78 -9.59
N VAL A 136 -17.33 -16.01 -9.82
CA VAL A 136 -16.50 -15.21 -10.72
C VAL A 136 -15.67 -16.12 -11.59
N ALA A 137 -15.48 -15.75 -12.86
CA ALA A 137 -14.81 -16.58 -13.86
C ALA A 137 -13.41 -17.04 -13.42
N VAL A 138 -12.61 -16.15 -12.81
CA VAL A 138 -11.24 -16.47 -12.42
C VAL A 138 -11.21 -17.44 -11.25
N MET A 139 -11.93 -17.13 -10.17
CA MET A 139 -12.04 -18.03 -9.01
C MET A 139 -12.60 -19.40 -9.41
N SER A 140 -13.63 -19.45 -10.25
CA SER A 140 -14.16 -20.72 -10.77
C SER A 140 -13.15 -21.48 -11.63
N THR A 141 -12.31 -20.79 -12.40
CA THR A 141 -11.25 -21.44 -13.19
C THR A 141 -10.22 -22.09 -12.27
N ILE A 142 -9.78 -21.39 -11.21
CA ILE A 142 -8.85 -21.92 -10.20
C ILE A 142 -9.45 -23.14 -9.50
N VAL A 143 -10.71 -23.05 -9.03
CA VAL A 143 -11.40 -24.21 -8.42
C VAL A 143 -11.41 -25.40 -9.37
N GLY A 144 -11.73 -25.20 -10.66
CA GLY A 144 -11.73 -26.27 -11.65
C GLY A 144 -10.35 -26.87 -11.90
N ASN A 145 -9.28 -26.07 -11.84
CA ASN A 145 -7.90 -26.56 -11.94
C ASN A 145 -7.53 -27.43 -10.74
N ILE A 146 -7.85 -26.97 -9.52
CA ILE A 146 -7.59 -27.70 -8.28
C ILE A 146 -8.38 -29.02 -8.27
N VAL A 147 -9.67 -28.98 -8.62
CA VAL A 147 -10.50 -30.19 -8.74
C VAL A 147 -9.86 -31.20 -9.69
N THR A 148 -9.42 -30.77 -10.86
CA THR A 148 -8.81 -31.67 -11.85
C THR A 148 -7.50 -32.27 -11.32
N LYS A 149 -6.61 -31.42 -10.78
CA LYS A 149 -5.31 -31.81 -10.20
C LYS A 149 -5.46 -32.80 -9.04
N VAL A 150 -6.45 -32.60 -8.18
CA VAL A 150 -6.73 -33.51 -7.06
C VAL A 150 -7.33 -34.82 -7.58
N GLN A 151 -8.30 -34.78 -8.50
CA GLN A 151 -8.92 -35.99 -9.06
C GLN A 151 -7.96 -36.84 -9.90
N GLU A 152 -6.95 -36.25 -10.53
CA GLU A 152 -5.88 -37.00 -11.21
C GLU A 152 -5.05 -37.85 -10.23
N LYS A 153 -4.86 -37.36 -8.99
CA LYS A 153 -4.11 -38.08 -7.95
C LYS A 153 -4.99 -38.97 -7.10
N GLN A 154 -6.22 -38.55 -6.85
CA GLN A 154 -7.20 -39.17 -5.95
C GLN A 154 -8.60 -39.12 -6.61
N PRO A 155 -8.89 -40.05 -7.54
CA PRO A 155 -10.15 -40.08 -8.29
C PRO A 155 -11.39 -40.31 -7.42
N GLU A 156 -11.21 -40.85 -6.22
CA GLU A 156 -12.27 -41.14 -5.26
C GLU A 156 -12.93 -39.89 -4.67
N ILE A 157 -12.23 -38.74 -4.70
CA ILE A 157 -12.72 -37.50 -4.11
C ILE A 157 -13.64 -36.78 -5.11
N GLN A 158 -14.86 -36.47 -4.67
CA GLN A 158 -15.80 -35.74 -5.50
C GLN A 158 -15.40 -34.27 -5.65
N ALA A 159 -15.59 -33.72 -6.86
CA ALA A 159 -15.33 -32.32 -7.18
C ALA A 159 -16.03 -31.33 -6.23
N VAL A 160 -17.24 -31.68 -5.79
CA VAL A 160 -18.05 -30.88 -4.87
C VAL A 160 -17.38 -30.76 -3.50
N ASP A 161 -16.87 -31.87 -2.96
CA ASP A 161 -16.26 -31.89 -1.63
C ASP A 161 -14.94 -31.11 -1.63
N ILE A 162 -14.15 -31.21 -2.70
CA ILE A 162 -12.94 -30.40 -2.91
C ILE A 162 -13.29 -28.91 -2.90
N ALA A 163 -14.28 -28.51 -3.69
CA ALA A 163 -14.67 -27.10 -3.82
C ALA A 163 -15.23 -26.53 -2.51
N ARG A 164 -16.07 -27.30 -1.80
CA ARG A 164 -16.61 -26.90 -0.50
C ARG A 164 -15.52 -26.79 0.56
N ALA A 165 -14.64 -27.78 0.68
CA ALA A 165 -13.54 -27.76 1.64
C ALA A 165 -12.59 -26.57 1.38
N LEU A 166 -12.27 -26.30 0.11
CA LEU A 166 -11.47 -25.15 -0.29
C LEU A 166 -12.13 -23.83 0.13
N SER A 167 -13.45 -23.71 -0.05
CA SER A 167 -14.21 -22.52 0.37
C SER A 167 -14.18 -22.31 1.88
N VAL A 168 -14.43 -23.36 2.67
CA VAL A 168 -14.41 -23.27 4.15
C VAL A 168 -13.03 -22.86 4.65
N ILE A 169 -11.96 -23.49 4.16
CA ILE A 169 -10.61 -23.23 4.66
C ILE A 169 -10.12 -21.84 4.22
N ALA A 170 -10.24 -21.51 2.94
CA ALA A 170 -9.86 -20.18 2.46
C ALA A 170 -10.71 -19.08 3.12
N GLY A 171 -12.02 -19.30 3.26
CA GLY A 171 -12.93 -18.41 3.99
C GLY A 171 -12.54 -18.21 5.44
N SER A 172 -12.10 -19.28 6.13
CA SER A 172 -11.62 -19.22 7.52
C SER A 172 -10.35 -18.38 7.64
N VAL A 173 -9.41 -18.52 6.70
CA VAL A 173 -8.20 -17.69 6.65
C VAL A 173 -8.56 -16.21 6.45
N LEU A 174 -9.47 -15.90 5.52
CA LEU A 174 -9.93 -14.52 5.28
C LEU A 174 -10.66 -13.94 6.49
N LEU A 175 -11.54 -14.73 7.10
CA LEU A 175 -12.27 -14.34 8.30
C LEU A 175 -11.29 -14.06 9.44
N PHE A 176 -10.26 -14.87 9.63
CA PHE A 176 -9.20 -14.63 10.61
C PHE A 176 -8.45 -13.32 10.33
N ILE A 177 -7.97 -13.11 9.09
CA ILE A 177 -7.27 -11.87 8.71
C ILE A 177 -8.15 -10.64 8.93
N GLY A 178 -9.44 -10.73 8.59
CA GLY A 178 -10.42 -9.67 8.78
C GLY A 178 -10.69 -9.36 10.26
N LEU A 179 -10.96 -10.38 11.07
CA LEU A 179 -11.20 -10.24 12.51
C LEU A 179 -9.95 -9.73 13.24
N ALA A 180 -8.75 -10.18 12.86
CA ALA A 180 -7.48 -9.69 13.39
C ALA A 180 -7.11 -8.28 12.91
N ARG A 181 -7.94 -7.64 12.07
CA ARG A 181 -7.70 -6.30 11.48
C ARG A 181 -6.38 -6.21 10.68
N LEU A 182 -5.96 -7.32 10.07
CA LEU A 182 -4.76 -7.43 9.25
C LEU A 182 -5.00 -7.04 7.78
N GLY A 183 -6.12 -6.38 7.46
CA GLY A 183 -6.47 -5.99 6.09
C GLY A 183 -5.50 -4.99 5.42
N ARG A 184 -4.55 -4.42 6.18
CA ARG A 184 -3.43 -3.67 5.59
C ARG A 184 -2.49 -4.55 4.75
N ILE A 185 -2.46 -5.87 4.97
CA ILE A 185 -1.67 -6.81 4.15
C ILE A 185 -2.00 -6.70 2.65
N VAL A 186 -3.23 -6.27 2.33
CA VAL A 186 -3.68 -6.11 0.95
C VAL A 186 -3.01 -4.92 0.26
N GLU A 187 -2.42 -3.99 1.01
CA GLU A 187 -1.66 -2.85 0.46
C GLU A 187 -0.29 -3.26 -0.10
N ILE A 188 0.18 -4.47 0.21
CA ILE A 188 1.41 -5.03 -0.36
C ILE A 188 1.25 -5.31 -1.85
N ILE A 189 0.00 -5.49 -2.33
CA ILE A 189 -0.24 -5.88 -3.72
C ILE A 189 -0.46 -4.63 -4.58
N PRO A 190 0.44 -4.34 -5.54
CA PRO A 190 0.33 -3.15 -6.38
C PRO A 190 -0.77 -3.28 -7.43
N LEU A 191 -1.25 -2.13 -7.90
CA LEU A 191 -2.29 -2.03 -8.93
C LEU A 191 -1.87 -2.72 -10.23
N VAL A 192 -0.58 -2.64 -10.58
CA VAL A 192 0.00 -3.26 -11.77
C VAL A 192 -0.15 -4.79 -11.76
N ALA A 193 0.06 -5.42 -10.60
CA ALA A 193 -0.14 -6.87 -10.45
C ALA A 193 -1.61 -7.25 -10.65
N ILE A 194 -2.54 -6.46 -10.11
CA ILE A 194 -3.99 -6.65 -10.32
C ILE A 194 -4.34 -6.54 -11.80
N SER A 195 -3.93 -5.45 -12.48
CA SER A 195 -4.20 -5.23 -13.90
C SER A 195 -3.60 -6.32 -14.78
N SER A 196 -2.37 -6.76 -14.49
CA SER A 196 -1.69 -7.83 -15.22
C SER A 196 -2.42 -9.16 -15.07
N PHE A 197 -2.76 -9.54 -13.84
CA PHE A 197 -3.54 -10.74 -13.53
C PHE A 197 -4.91 -10.73 -14.22
N MET A 198 -5.68 -9.64 -14.13
CA MET A 198 -6.99 -9.55 -14.78
C MET A 198 -6.89 -9.71 -16.30
N THR A 199 -5.88 -9.10 -16.91
CA THR A 199 -5.65 -9.17 -18.37
C THR A 199 -5.24 -10.59 -18.79
N GLY A 200 -4.28 -11.20 -18.09
CA GLY A 200 -3.84 -12.57 -18.34
C GLY A 200 -4.97 -13.58 -18.15
N ALA A 201 -5.73 -13.47 -17.06
CA ALA A 201 -6.88 -14.33 -16.78
C ALA A 201 -8.00 -14.16 -17.82
N ALA A 202 -8.29 -12.93 -18.25
CA ALA A 202 -9.28 -12.66 -19.30
C ALA A 202 -8.92 -13.33 -20.63
N ILE A 203 -7.65 -13.22 -21.06
CA ILE A 203 -7.15 -13.87 -22.27
C ILE A 203 -7.22 -15.40 -22.14
N SER A 204 -6.77 -15.94 -21.01
CA SER A 204 -6.77 -17.39 -20.74
C SER A 204 -8.17 -17.98 -20.74
N ILE A 205 -9.11 -17.37 -20.01
CA ILE A 205 -10.50 -17.81 -19.94
C ILE A 205 -11.17 -17.64 -21.31
N GLY A 206 -10.96 -16.52 -21.99
CA GLY A 206 -11.49 -16.27 -23.32
C GLY A 206 -11.08 -17.36 -24.31
N ALA A 207 -9.78 -17.66 -24.40
CA ALA A 207 -9.25 -18.73 -25.23
C ALA A 207 -9.81 -20.11 -24.84
N GLY A 208 -9.89 -20.41 -23.54
CA GLY A 208 -10.45 -21.65 -23.02
C GLY A 208 -11.94 -21.87 -23.33
N GLN A 209 -12.69 -20.82 -23.65
CA GLN A 209 -14.10 -20.92 -24.04
C GLN A 209 -14.32 -21.10 -25.54
N VAL A 210 -13.34 -20.78 -26.39
CA VAL A 210 -13.51 -20.89 -27.85
C VAL A 210 -13.87 -22.32 -28.30
N PRO A 211 -13.27 -23.40 -27.76
CA PRO A 211 -13.70 -24.75 -28.11
C PRO A 211 -15.18 -25.04 -27.79
N ALA A 212 -15.68 -24.57 -26.65
CA ALA A 212 -17.08 -24.74 -26.26
C ALA A 212 -18.03 -23.88 -27.12
N LEU A 213 -17.59 -22.66 -27.48
CA LEU A 213 -18.30 -21.78 -28.41
C LEU A 213 -18.49 -22.44 -29.79
N MET A 214 -17.46 -23.15 -30.26
CA MET A 214 -17.39 -23.74 -31.60
C MET A 214 -17.84 -25.21 -31.66
N GLY A 215 -18.13 -25.83 -30.52
CA GLY A 215 -18.52 -27.25 -30.41
C GLY A 215 -17.40 -28.25 -30.63
N ILE A 216 -16.14 -27.82 -30.51
CA ILE A 216 -14.96 -28.66 -30.77
C ILE A 216 -14.68 -29.53 -29.53
N THR A 217 -14.57 -30.85 -29.74
CA THR A 217 -14.28 -31.83 -28.68
C THR A 217 -12.83 -32.30 -28.71
N GLY A 218 -12.27 -32.66 -27.55
CA GLY A 218 -10.93 -33.24 -27.44
C GLY A 218 -9.79 -32.23 -27.27
N ILE A 219 -10.09 -30.97 -26.99
CA ILE A 219 -9.09 -29.94 -26.65
C ILE A 219 -8.96 -29.84 -25.14
N ASN A 220 -7.72 -29.87 -24.64
CA ASN A 220 -7.45 -29.59 -23.24
C ASN A 220 -7.47 -28.07 -22.98
N THR A 221 -8.61 -27.53 -22.56
CA THR A 221 -8.79 -26.10 -22.29
C THR A 221 -8.14 -25.59 -21.01
N ARG A 222 -7.42 -26.47 -20.29
CA ARG A 222 -6.71 -26.15 -19.03
C ARG A 222 -5.20 -26.25 -19.12
N GLY A 223 -4.68 -26.63 -20.29
CA GLY A 223 -3.26 -26.44 -20.57
C GLY A 223 -2.89 -24.96 -20.64
N PRO A 224 -1.59 -24.66 -20.76
CA PRO A 224 -1.12 -23.32 -21.08
C PRO A 224 -1.92 -22.68 -22.21
N THR A 225 -2.29 -21.42 -22.03
CA THR A 225 -3.21 -20.69 -22.93
C THR A 225 -2.75 -20.74 -24.39
N TYR A 226 -1.45 -20.64 -24.65
CA TYR A 226 -0.91 -20.73 -26.01
C TYR A 226 -1.19 -22.08 -26.68
N LEU A 227 -1.12 -23.20 -25.94
CA LEU A 227 -1.47 -24.53 -26.47
C LEU A 227 -2.96 -24.63 -26.74
N VAL A 228 -3.80 -24.10 -25.86
CA VAL A 228 -5.24 -24.05 -26.08
C VAL A 228 -5.57 -23.33 -27.38
N ILE A 229 -4.92 -22.18 -27.64
CA ILE A 229 -5.10 -21.43 -28.89
C ILE A 229 -4.66 -22.29 -30.09
N ILE A 230 -3.47 -22.88 -30.03
CA ILE A 230 -2.93 -23.71 -31.13
C ILE A 230 -3.83 -24.92 -31.42
N ASP A 231 -4.24 -25.66 -30.40
CA ASP A 231 -5.07 -26.85 -30.54
C ASP A 231 -6.49 -26.50 -31.00
N THR A 232 -7.01 -25.34 -30.58
CA THR A 232 -8.27 -24.80 -31.09
C THR A 232 -8.18 -24.48 -32.58
N LEU A 233 -7.10 -23.83 -33.02
CA LEU A 233 -6.86 -23.53 -34.44
C LEU A 233 -6.73 -24.81 -35.28
N LYS A 234 -6.00 -25.82 -34.78
CA LYS A 234 -5.93 -27.15 -35.41
C LYS A 234 -7.30 -27.86 -35.45
N GLY A 235 -8.14 -27.61 -34.46
CA GLY A 235 -9.47 -28.20 -34.31
C GLY A 235 -10.59 -27.55 -35.13
N LEU A 236 -10.32 -26.45 -35.86
CA LEU A 236 -11.35 -25.69 -36.59
C LEU A 236 -12.10 -26.53 -37.65
N GLY A 237 -11.47 -27.54 -38.23
CA GLY A 237 -12.14 -28.47 -39.15
C GLY A 237 -13.18 -29.39 -38.49
N ARG A 238 -13.20 -29.49 -37.16
CA ARG A 238 -14.12 -30.36 -36.38
C ARG A 238 -15.27 -29.58 -35.73
N THR A 239 -15.57 -28.40 -36.25
CA THR A 239 -16.61 -27.53 -35.74
C THR A 239 -18.00 -28.14 -35.94
N LYS A 240 -18.89 -27.92 -34.97
CA LYS A 240 -20.27 -28.46 -34.98
C LYS A 240 -21.29 -27.34 -35.16
N LEU A 241 -22.57 -27.70 -35.25
CA LEU A 241 -23.69 -26.75 -35.26
C LEU A 241 -23.70 -25.80 -34.05
N ASP A 242 -23.07 -26.20 -32.93
CA ASP A 242 -22.79 -25.34 -31.79
C ASP A 242 -22.13 -24.00 -32.19
N ALA A 243 -21.24 -24.00 -33.19
CA ALA A 243 -20.58 -22.79 -33.67
C ALA A 243 -21.56 -21.75 -34.22
N ALA A 244 -22.60 -22.19 -34.93
CA ALA A 244 -23.63 -21.28 -35.45
C ALA A 244 -24.37 -20.59 -34.31
N VAL A 245 -24.68 -21.33 -33.23
CA VAL A 245 -25.33 -20.81 -32.03
C VAL A 245 -24.39 -19.88 -31.25
N GLY A 246 -23.16 -20.31 -31.00
CA GLY A 246 -22.18 -19.56 -30.21
C GLY A 246 -21.73 -18.27 -30.88
N LEU A 247 -21.33 -18.33 -32.15
CA LEU A 247 -20.87 -17.14 -32.89
C LEU A 247 -21.98 -16.12 -33.07
N SER A 248 -23.19 -16.56 -33.43
CA SER A 248 -24.32 -15.63 -33.55
C SER A 248 -24.67 -14.99 -32.20
N ALA A 249 -24.59 -15.73 -31.10
CA ALA A 249 -24.81 -15.19 -29.75
C ALA A 249 -23.75 -14.14 -29.39
N LEU A 250 -22.48 -14.43 -29.67
CA LEU A 250 -21.36 -13.53 -29.41
C LEU A 250 -21.46 -12.25 -30.24
N VAL A 251 -21.74 -12.37 -31.54
CA VAL A 251 -21.95 -11.23 -32.45
C VAL A 251 -23.11 -10.38 -31.96
N MET A 252 -24.22 -10.98 -31.53
CA MET A 252 -25.36 -10.24 -31.01
C MET A 252 -25.05 -9.53 -29.69
N LEU A 253 -24.28 -10.13 -28.78
CA LEU A 253 -23.85 -9.51 -27.53
C LEU A 253 -23.01 -8.24 -27.77
N TYR A 254 -22.00 -8.33 -28.63
CA TYR A 254 -21.18 -7.19 -29.01
C TYR A 254 -21.94 -6.18 -29.87
N GLY A 255 -22.81 -6.63 -30.76
CA GLY A 255 -23.67 -5.79 -31.59
C GLY A 255 -24.60 -4.92 -30.75
N ILE A 256 -25.32 -5.51 -29.78
CA ILE A 256 -26.17 -4.77 -28.84
C ILE A 256 -25.33 -3.78 -28.02
N ARG A 257 -24.15 -4.18 -27.54
CA ARG A 257 -23.24 -3.29 -26.80
C ARG A 257 -22.82 -2.09 -27.64
N PHE A 258 -22.31 -2.33 -28.85
CA PHE A 258 -21.83 -1.29 -29.75
C PHE A 258 -22.97 -0.33 -30.12
N PHE A 259 -24.12 -0.87 -30.52
CA PHE A 259 -25.30 -0.10 -30.86
C PHE A 259 -25.78 0.77 -29.69
N CYS A 260 -25.96 0.20 -28.50
CA CYS A 260 -26.41 0.97 -27.33
C CYS A 260 -25.40 2.04 -26.91
N ASN A 261 -24.09 1.74 -26.99
CA ASN A 261 -23.05 2.72 -26.67
C ASN A 261 -23.00 3.87 -27.70
N PHE A 262 -23.15 3.55 -28.98
CA PHE A 262 -23.23 4.54 -30.05
C PHE A 262 -24.46 5.44 -29.88
N MET A 263 -25.64 4.84 -29.64
CA MET A 263 -26.88 5.56 -29.40
C MET A 263 -26.85 6.38 -28.10
N SER A 264 -26.17 5.89 -27.06
CA SER A 264 -25.95 6.64 -25.81
C SER A 264 -25.13 7.91 -26.03
N LYS A 265 -24.15 7.90 -26.96
CA LYS A 265 -23.38 9.10 -27.32
C LYS A 265 -24.19 10.04 -28.21
N LYS A 266 -24.96 9.49 -29.15
CA LYS A 266 -25.79 10.26 -30.10
C LYS A 266 -27.01 10.91 -29.45
N GLN A 267 -27.60 10.28 -28.44
CA GLN A 267 -28.78 10.78 -27.73
C GLN A 267 -28.52 10.87 -26.21
N PRO A 268 -27.82 11.92 -25.74
CA PRO A 268 -27.53 12.11 -24.32
C PRO A 268 -28.79 12.16 -23.43
N SER A 269 -29.89 12.74 -23.93
CA SER A 269 -31.16 12.83 -23.21
C SER A 269 -31.78 11.48 -22.87
N LYS A 270 -31.48 10.42 -23.64
CA LYS A 270 -31.98 9.05 -23.44
C LYS A 270 -30.90 8.09 -22.94
N GLN A 271 -29.76 8.59 -22.47
CA GLN A 271 -28.62 7.79 -22.03
C GLN A 271 -29.01 6.70 -21.01
N LYS A 272 -29.87 7.02 -20.04
CA LYS A 272 -30.32 6.05 -19.02
C LYS A 272 -31.04 4.86 -19.65
N ILE A 273 -31.91 5.09 -20.62
CA ILE A 273 -32.65 4.01 -21.31
C ILE A 273 -31.69 3.11 -22.07
N TRP A 274 -30.79 3.70 -22.87
CA TRP A 274 -29.78 2.95 -23.63
C TRP A 274 -28.84 2.16 -22.71
N PHE A 275 -28.49 2.71 -21.55
CA PHE A 275 -27.70 2.04 -20.54
C PHE A 275 -28.41 0.80 -19.97
N PHE A 276 -29.68 0.92 -19.55
CA PHE A 276 -30.44 -0.22 -19.03
C PHE A 276 -30.66 -1.29 -20.11
N THR A 277 -30.97 -0.89 -21.35
CA THR A 277 -31.09 -1.83 -22.48
C THR A 277 -29.77 -2.58 -22.73
N SER A 278 -28.62 -1.88 -22.71
CA SER A 278 -27.30 -2.50 -22.86
C SER A 278 -26.98 -3.48 -21.74
N THR A 279 -27.49 -3.23 -20.54
CA THR A 279 -27.28 -4.08 -19.36
C THR A 279 -28.08 -5.38 -19.44
N LEU A 280 -29.32 -5.31 -19.92
CA LEU A 280 -30.19 -6.49 -20.12
C LEU A 280 -29.77 -7.37 -21.29
N ARG A 281 -28.76 -6.99 -22.09
CA ARG A 281 -28.30 -7.75 -23.26
C ARG A 281 -28.02 -9.22 -22.94
N MET A 282 -27.39 -9.52 -21.80
CA MET A 282 -27.02 -10.88 -21.42
C MET A 282 -28.25 -11.75 -21.21
N ALA A 283 -29.21 -11.23 -20.45
CA ALA A 283 -30.46 -11.91 -20.16
C ALA A 283 -31.30 -12.08 -21.43
N PHE A 284 -31.39 -11.04 -22.25
CA PHE A 284 -32.10 -11.08 -23.53
C PHE A 284 -31.50 -12.12 -24.48
N VAL A 285 -30.19 -12.09 -24.70
CA VAL A 285 -29.49 -13.06 -25.58
C VAL A 285 -29.71 -14.47 -25.05
N ILE A 286 -29.50 -14.73 -23.77
CA ILE A 286 -29.71 -16.08 -23.22
C ILE A 286 -31.17 -16.53 -23.38
N MET A 287 -32.15 -15.67 -23.08
CA MET A 287 -33.56 -16.01 -23.26
C MET A 287 -33.90 -16.35 -24.72
N LEU A 288 -33.39 -15.56 -25.67
CA LEU A 288 -33.55 -15.82 -27.10
C LEU A 288 -32.92 -17.15 -27.50
N TYR A 289 -31.71 -17.47 -27.04
CA TYR A 289 -31.04 -18.73 -27.36
C TYR A 289 -31.63 -19.94 -26.64
N ILE A 290 -32.26 -19.76 -25.48
CA ILE A 290 -33.11 -20.79 -24.85
C ILE A 290 -34.32 -21.07 -25.75
N MET A 291 -34.99 -20.03 -26.26
CA MET A 291 -36.13 -20.20 -27.15
C MET A 291 -35.72 -20.91 -28.45
N ILE A 292 -34.58 -20.54 -29.04
CA ILE A 292 -34.00 -21.23 -30.20
C ILE A 292 -33.65 -22.68 -29.83
N GLY A 293 -33.05 -22.90 -28.65
CA GLY A 293 -32.76 -24.22 -28.07
C GLY A 293 -33.99 -25.12 -27.99
N TRP A 294 -35.09 -24.57 -27.48
CA TRP A 294 -36.36 -25.27 -27.38
C TRP A 294 -36.96 -25.55 -28.76
N LEU A 295 -37.09 -24.54 -29.63
CA LEU A 295 -37.64 -24.70 -30.99
C LEU A 295 -36.86 -25.70 -31.83
N ALA A 296 -35.53 -25.75 -31.70
CA ALA A 296 -34.69 -26.65 -32.47
C ALA A 296 -34.78 -28.11 -32.02
N ASN A 297 -35.07 -28.36 -30.74
CA ASN A 297 -35.01 -29.69 -30.10
C ASN A 297 -36.37 -30.23 -29.62
N LYS A 298 -37.46 -29.45 -29.70
CA LYS A 298 -38.79 -29.86 -29.20
C LYS A 298 -39.34 -31.14 -29.84
N ASP A 299 -38.98 -31.43 -31.09
CA ASP A 299 -39.52 -32.56 -31.86
C ASP A 299 -38.72 -33.86 -31.62
N ILE A 300 -37.66 -33.81 -30.81
CA ILE A 300 -36.78 -34.96 -30.51
C ILE A 300 -37.40 -35.80 -29.39
N ARG A 301 -37.95 -36.97 -29.74
CA ARG A 301 -38.46 -37.94 -28.76
C ARG A 301 -37.32 -38.54 -27.95
N GLY A 302 -37.49 -38.67 -26.63
CA GLY A 302 -36.46 -39.19 -25.72
C GLY A 302 -35.43 -38.17 -25.22
N LEU A 303 -35.55 -36.88 -25.58
CA LEU A 303 -34.64 -35.83 -25.11
C LEU A 303 -34.57 -35.71 -23.58
N HIS A 304 -35.69 -35.99 -22.90
CA HIS A 304 -35.81 -35.94 -21.44
C HIS A 304 -35.40 -37.24 -20.73
N ASP A 305 -34.94 -38.26 -21.46
CA ASP A 305 -34.55 -39.57 -20.91
C ASP A 305 -33.13 -39.55 -20.32
N GLY A 306 -32.93 -38.63 -19.37
CA GLY A 306 -31.68 -38.44 -18.63
C GLY A 306 -30.48 -38.01 -19.48
N LYS A 307 -29.26 -38.40 -19.05
CA LYS A 307 -27.98 -37.97 -19.66
C LYS A 307 -27.80 -38.46 -21.10
N ASN A 308 -28.45 -39.57 -21.47
CA ASN A 308 -28.36 -40.13 -22.81
C ASN A 308 -29.28 -39.39 -23.78
N GLY A 309 -30.46 -38.97 -23.33
CA GLY A 309 -31.38 -38.13 -24.11
C GLY A 309 -30.77 -36.80 -24.53
N VAL A 310 -30.02 -36.14 -23.65
CA VAL A 310 -29.36 -34.84 -23.93
C VAL A 310 -28.34 -34.92 -25.07
N LYS A 311 -27.72 -36.09 -25.30
CA LYS A 311 -26.77 -36.28 -26.41
C LYS A 311 -27.46 -36.30 -27.78
N LEU A 312 -28.77 -36.54 -27.83
CA LEU A 312 -29.57 -36.53 -29.06
C LEU A 312 -29.89 -35.11 -29.54
N ALA A 313 -29.61 -34.09 -28.73
CA ALA A 313 -29.83 -32.69 -29.11
C ALA A 313 -28.99 -32.31 -30.35
N LYS A 314 -29.53 -31.44 -31.22
CA LYS A 314 -28.85 -30.98 -32.44
C LYS A 314 -27.54 -30.25 -32.18
N PHE A 315 -27.42 -29.65 -31.00
CA PHE A 315 -26.23 -29.03 -30.46
C PHE A 315 -26.24 -29.20 -28.94
N LYS A 316 -25.10 -29.02 -28.28
CA LYS A 316 -24.95 -29.31 -26.86
C LYS A 316 -25.78 -28.36 -26.00
N ILE A 317 -26.75 -28.89 -25.28
CA ILE A 317 -27.56 -28.16 -24.30
C ILE A 317 -27.13 -28.49 -22.85
N LEU A 318 -27.59 -27.67 -21.90
CA LEU A 318 -27.22 -27.78 -20.48
C LEU A 318 -27.73 -29.06 -19.82
N GLY A 319 -29.00 -29.42 -20.06
CA GLY A 319 -29.65 -30.58 -19.44
C GLY A 319 -30.29 -30.28 -18.09
N HIS A 320 -30.59 -31.33 -17.32
CA HIS A 320 -31.39 -31.21 -16.09
C HIS A 320 -30.66 -30.43 -15.00
N VAL A 321 -31.29 -29.33 -14.54
CA VAL A 321 -30.92 -28.59 -13.33
C VAL A 321 -31.93 -28.90 -12.21
N PRO A 322 -31.50 -29.36 -11.03
CA PRO A 322 -32.40 -29.68 -9.92
C PRO A 322 -33.11 -28.43 -9.39
N ARG A 323 -34.36 -28.61 -8.92
CA ARG A 323 -35.13 -27.53 -8.27
C ARG A 323 -34.71 -27.36 -6.81
N GLY A 324 -34.55 -26.11 -6.39
CA GLY A 324 -34.28 -25.75 -5.00
C GLY A 324 -32.88 -26.17 -4.50
N PHE A 325 -32.69 -26.11 -3.19
CA PHE A 325 -31.44 -26.49 -2.53
C PHE A 325 -31.40 -28.00 -2.23
N GLN A 326 -30.95 -28.80 -3.20
CA GLN A 326 -30.78 -30.27 -3.04
C GLN A 326 -29.45 -30.65 -2.38
N HIS A 327 -28.53 -29.69 -2.28
CA HIS A 327 -27.16 -29.89 -1.83
C HIS A 327 -26.84 -29.06 -0.58
N ALA A 328 -27.86 -28.78 0.25
CA ALA A 328 -27.65 -28.22 1.58
C ALA A 328 -27.23 -29.34 2.54
N GLY A 329 -26.18 -29.10 3.33
CA GLY A 329 -25.63 -30.09 4.24
C GLY A 329 -24.24 -29.71 4.72
N VAL A 330 -23.75 -30.38 5.77
CA VAL A 330 -22.40 -30.16 6.30
C VAL A 330 -21.37 -30.56 5.23
N PRO A 331 -20.40 -29.70 4.90
CA PRO A 331 -19.30 -30.07 4.00
C PRO A 331 -18.51 -31.26 4.53
N ASN A 332 -18.30 -32.28 3.69
CA ASN A 332 -17.42 -33.39 4.03
C ASN A 332 -15.96 -32.92 4.00
N MET A 333 -15.35 -32.78 5.16
CA MET A 333 -13.96 -32.34 5.33
C MET A 333 -13.14 -33.46 5.96
N ASP A 334 -12.69 -34.41 5.16
CA ASP A 334 -11.76 -35.44 5.60
C ASP A 334 -10.30 -34.93 5.53
N THR A 335 -9.44 -35.48 6.38
CA THR A 335 -8.00 -35.18 6.45
C THR A 335 -7.34 -35.37 5.09
N LYS A 336 -7.79 -36.37 4.32
CA LYS A 336 -7.34 -36.61 2.94
C LYS A 336 -7.61 -35.42 2.03
N ILE A 337 -8.85 -34.90 2.02
CA ILE A 337 -9.25 -33.76 1.19
C ILE A 337 -8.43 -32.53 1.58
N ILE A 338 -8.29 -32.26 2.88
CA ILE A 338 -7.53 -31.11 3.39
C ILE A 338 -6.08 -31.21 2.94
N SER A 339 -5.45 -32.38 3.05
CA SER A 339 -4.07 -32.58 2.61
C SER A 339 -3.89 -32.41 1.10
N ALA A 340 -4.89 -32.79 0.31
CA ALA A 340 -4.85 -32.69 -1.15
C ALA A 340 -4.96 -31.23 -1.64
N ILE A 341 -5.78 -30.40 -0.98
CA ILE A 341 -5.96 -28.99 -1.34
C ILE A 341 -4.96 -28.03 -0.69
N ALA A 342 -4.25 -28.48 0.36
CA ALA A 342 -3.35 -27.62 1.14
C ALA A 342 -2.36 -26.79 0.30
N PRO A 343 -1.70 -27.33 -0.75
CA PRO A 343 -0.78 -26.55 -1.59
C PRO A 343 -1.44 -25.40 -2.34
N ASP A 344 -2.75 -25.49 -2.60
CA ASP A 344 -3.50 -24.54 -3.44
C ASP A 344 -4.29 -23.51 -2.60
N ILE A 345 -4.24 -23.60 -1.27
CA ILE A 345 -4.86 -22.62 -0.35
C ILE A 345 -4.22 -21.22 -0.50
N PRO A 346 -2.88 -21.04 -0.53
CA PRO A 346 -2.29 -19.71 -0.58
C PRO A 346 -2.72 -18.92 -1.83
N VAL A 347 -2.70 -19.55 -3.01
CA VAL A 347 -3.14 -18.88 -4.25
C VAL A 347 -4.63 -18.56 -4.21
N THR A 348 -5.45 -19.46 -3.66
CA THR A 348 -6.89 -19.24 -3.50
C THR A 348 -7.17 -18.04 -2.60
N VAL A 349 -6.50 -17.95 -1.44
CA VAL A 349 -6.64 -16.83 -0.50
C VAL A 349 -6.19 -15.52 -1.15
N ILE A 350 -5.04 -15.52 -1.84
CA ILE A 350 -4.53 -14.35 -2.55
C ILE A 350 -5.55 -13.87 -3.58
N VAL A 351 -6.11 -14.75 -4.41
CA VAL A 351 -7.08 -14.37 -5.44
C VAL A 351 -8.38 -13.86 -4.85
N LEU A 352 -8.91 -14.50 -3.80
CA LEU A 352 -10.12 -14.02 -3.11
C LEU A 352 -9.92 -12.61 -2.54
N ILE A 353 -8.75 -12.34 -1.92
CA ILE A 353 -8.38 -11.00 -1.42
C ILE A 353 -8.28 -10.00 -2.58
N LEU A 354 -7.53 -10.37 -3.61
CA LEU A 354 -7.19 -9.51 -4.74
C LEU A 354 -8.44 -9.03 -5.47
N GLU A 355 -9.26 -9.97 -5.92
CA GLU A 355 -10.46 -9.64 -6.69
C GLU A 355 -11.39 -8.76 -5.86
N HIS A 356 -11.67 -9.16 -4.61
CA HIS A 356 -12.63 -8.45 -3.79
C HIS A 356 -12.15 -7.05 -3.41
N ILE A 357 -10.92 -6.92 -2.90
CA ILE A 357 -10.43 -5.65 -2.38
C ILE A 357 -10.11 -4.67 -3.51
N ALA A 358 -9.56 -5.12 -4.62
CA ALA A 358 -9.30 -4.25 -5.77
C ALA A 358 -10.59 -3.61 -6.28
N ILE A 359 -11.65 -4.41 -6.44
CA ILE A 359 -12.96 -3.93 -6.87
C ILE A 359 -13.54 -2.98 -5.81
N SER A 360 -13.50 -3.37 -4.53
CA SER A 360 -14.03 -2.54 -3.43
C SER A 360 -13.42 -1.14 -3.43
N LYS A 361 -12.08 -1.04 -3.46
CA LYS A 361 -11.36 0.24 -3.39
C LYS A 361 -11.60 1.07 -4.65
N SER A 362 -11.65 0.43 -5.82
CA SER A 362 -11.93 1.12 -7.08
C SER A 362 -13.32 1.79 -7.04
N PHE A 363 -14.37 1.04 -6.69
CA PHE A 363 -15.73 1.56 -6.64
C PHE A 363 -15.98 2.51 -5.46
N GLY A 364 -15.30 2.33 -4.32
CA GLY A 364 -15.31 3.28 -3.21
C GLY A 364 -14.79 4.66 -3.63
N ARG A 365 -13.69 4.71 -4.39
CA ARG A 365 -13.15 5.96 -4.94
C ARG A 365 -14.08 6.59 -5.98
N ILE A 366 -14.63 5.79 -6.90
CA ILE A 366 -15.55 6.28 -7.95
C ILE A 366 -16.82 6.89 -7.34
N ASN A 367 -17.35 6.29 -6.27
CA ASN A 367 -18.61 6.69 -5.64
C ASN A 367 -18.42 7.52 -4.36
N ASN A 368 -17.20 8.00 -4.09
CA ASN A 368 -16.85 8.87 -2.97
C ASN A 368 -17.21 8.32 -1.57
N TYR A 369 -16.82 7.09 -1.26
CA TYR A 369 -16.89 6.55 0.09
C TYR A 369 -15.70 5.64 0.44
N VAL A 370 -15.42 5.50 1.73
CA VAL A 370 -14.24 4.78 2.21
C VAL A 370 -14.55 3.31 2.45
N ILE A 371 -13.68 2.44 1.93
CA ILE A 371 -13.71 1.00 2.21
C ILE A 371 -12.80 0.69 3.38
N ASN A 372 -13.26 -0.18 4.27
CA ASN A 372 -12.41 -0.81 5.28
C ASN A 372 -12.00 -2.22 4.80
N PRO A 373 -10.74 -2.43 4.37
CA PRO A 373 -10.32 -3.73 3.83
C PRO A 373 -10.51 -4.87 4.82
N SER A 374 -10.23 -4.67 6.11
CA SER A 374 -10.39 -5.73 7.11
C SER A 374 -11.86 -6.17 7.25
N GLN A 375 -12.78 -5.22 7.15
CA GLN A 375 -14.20 -5.49 7.26
C GLN A 375 -14.75 -6.19 6.01
N GLU A 376 -14.27 -5.81 4.83
CA GLU A 376 -14.55 -6.53 3.59
C GLU A 376 -14.04 -7.99 3.63
N LEU A 377 -12.87 -8.23 4.22
CA LEU A 377 -12.35 -9.59 4.42
C LEU A 377 -13.21 -10.41 5.40
N VAL A 378 -13.80 -9.80 6.43
CA VAL A 378 -14.80 -10.45 7.28
C VAL A 378 -16.03 -10.84 6.45
N ALA A 379 -16.55 -9.95 5.60
CA ALA A 379 -17.73 -10.22 4.79
C ALA A 379 -17.50 -11.37 3.79
N VAL A 380 -16.37 -11.37 3.08
CA VAL A 380 -16.00 -12.45 2.15
C VAL A 380 -15.70 -13.74 2.89
N GLY A 381 -14.94 -13.67 3.99
CA GLY A 381 -14.58 -14.83 4.81
C GLY A 381 -15.82 -15.52 5.36
N PHE A 382 -16.73 -14.75 5.97
CA PHE A 382 -18.01 -15.27 6.48
C PHE A 382 -18.85 -15.93 5.38
N THR A 383 -18.95 -15.28 4.22
CA THR A 383 -19.68 -15.83 3.05
C THR A 383 -19.11 -17.19 2.61
N ASN A 384 -17.78 -17.33 2.60
CA ASN A 384 -17.10 -18.56 2.18
C ASN A 384 -17.07 -19.65 3.26
N VAL A 385 -17.19 -19.30 4.54
CA VAL A 385 -17.33 -20.28 5.62
C VAL A 385 -18.74 -20.86 5.63
N ILE A 386 -19.77 -20.01 5.52
CA ILE A 386 -21.18 -20.43 5.63
C ILE A 386 -21.73 -20.96 4.30
N GLY A 387 -21.29 -20.42 3.16
CA GLY A 387 -21.82 -20.79 1.86
C GLY A 387 -21.79 -22.29 1.53
N PRO A 388 -20.70 -23.01 1.80
CA PRO A 388 -20.60 -24.44 1.54
C PRO A 388 -21.71 -25.28 2.18
N PHE A 389 -22.27 -24.84 3.32
CA PHE A 389 -23.40 -25.50 3.97
C PHE A 389 -24.70 -25.45 3.15
N LEU A 390 -24.80 -24.50 2.22
CA LEU A 390 -25.90 -24.35 1.27
C LEU A 390 -25.52 -24.81 -0.15
N GLY A 391 -24.39 -25.48 -0.30
CA GLY A 391 -23.89 -25.93 -1.61
C GLY A 391 -23.15 -24.85 -2.40
N ALA A 392 -22.68 -23.77 -1.76
CA ALA A 392 -21.78 -22.83 -2.44
C ALA A 392 -20.34 -23.38 -2.52
N TYR A 393 -19.59 -22.82 -3.46
CA TYR A 393 -18.14 -22.96 -3.57
C TYR A 393 -17.49 -21.57 -3.43
N PRO A 394 -16.15 -21.43 -3.54
CA PRO A 394 -15.51 -20.14 -3.28
C PRO A 394 -16.13 -18.96 -4.04
N ALA A 395 -16.57 -17.95 -3.29
CA ALA A 395 -17.27 -16.77 -3.77
C ALA A 395 -16.45 -15.50 -3.51
N THR A 396 -16.49 -14.56 -4.45
CA THR A 396 -15.77 -13.28 -4.34
C THR A 396 -16.49 -12.17 -5.12
N GLY A 397 -15.97 -10.94 -5.04
CA GLY A 397 -16.49 -9.77 -5.73
C GLY A 397 -16.34 -9.88 -7.25
N SER A 398 -17.41 -9.57 -7.99
CA SER A 398 -17.41 -9.59 -9.46
C SER A 398 -17.32 -8.19 -10.05
N PHE A 399 -16.32 -7.95 -10.92
CA PHE A 399 -16.13 -6.64 -11.55
C PHE A 399 -17.33 -6.24 -12.43
N SER A 400 -17.75 -7.13 -13.33
CA SER A 400 -18.84 -6.87 -14.29
C SER A 400 -20.17 -6.61 -13.59
N ARG A 401 -20.54 -7.41 -12.59
CA ARG A 401 -21.79 -7.26 -11.83
C ARG A 401 -21.76 -6.03 -10.93
N THR A 402 -20.62 -5.72 -10.31
CA THR A 402 -20.44 -4.52 -9.49
C THR A 402 -20.51 -3.24 -10.33
N ALA A 403 -19.93 -3.23 -11.52
CA ALA A 403 -20.03 -2.12 -12.46
C ALA A 403 -21.49 -1.86 -12.89
N ILE A 404 -22.25 -2.93 -13.16
CA ILE A 404 -23.68 -2.84 -13.46
C ILE A 404 -24.46 -2.30 -12.27
N LYS A 405 -24.24 -2.85 -11.08
CA LYS A 405 -24.93 -2.46 -9.84
C LYS A 405 -24.68 -0.98 -9.50
N SER A 406 -23.42 -0.54 -9.60
CA SER A 406 -23.03 0.85 -9.36
C SER A 406 -23.69 1.80 -10.35
N LYS A 407 -23.61 1.50 -11.66
CA LYS A 407 -24.24 2.33 -12.71
C LYS A 407 -25.77 2.31 -12.68
N ALA A 408 -26.38 1.25 -12.15
CA ALA A 408 -27.82 1.19 -11.89
C ALA A 408 -28.28 2.11 -10.75
N GLY A 409 -27.36 2.77 -10.05
CA GLY A 409 -27.67 3.76 -9.03
C GLY A 409 -27.94 3.16 -7.65
N VAL A 410 -27.31 2.04 -7.32
CA VAL A 410 -27.42 1.41 -5.99
C VAL A 410 -27.14 2.39 -4.86
N ARG A 411 -27.97 2.33 -3.82
CA ARG A 411 -27.90 3.24 -2.67
C ARG A 411 -27.30 2.56 -1.46
N THR A 412 -27.59 1.28 -1.21
CA THR A 412 -27.06 0.55 -0.06
C THR A 412 -26.64 -0.90 -0.40
N PRO A 413 -25.87 -1.58 0.48
CA PRO A 413 -25.58 -3.00 0.34
C PRO A 413 -26.84 -3.90 0.30
N LEU A 414 -27.98 -3.44 0.83
CA LEU A 414 -29.24 -4.18 0.93
C LEU A 414 -29.77 -4.61 -0.44
N ALA A 415 -29.40 -3.91 -1.51
CA ALA A 415 -29.70 -4.30 -2.89
C ALA A 415 -29.38 -5.77 -3.23
N GLY A 416 -28.39 -6.37 -2.54
CA GLY A 416 -28.08 -7.79 -2.66
C GLY A 416 -29.27 -8.70 -2.34
N ILE A 417 -30.12 -8.36 -1.35
CA ILE A 417 -31.28 -9.17 -0.96
C ILE A 417 -32.25 -9.33 -2.14
N PHE A 418 -32.53 -8.26 -2.88
CA PHE A 418 -33.39 -8.34 -4.07
C PHE A 418 -32.80 -9.26 -5.14
N THR A 419 -31.48 -9.19 -5.35
CA THR A 419 -30.79 -10.12 -6.23
C THR A 419 -30.91 -11.57 -5.75
N ALA A 420 -30.75 -11.82 -4.45
CA ALA A 420 -30.89 -13.15 -3.85
C ALA A 420 -32.31 -13.71 -4.05
N VAL A 421 -33.35 -12.88 -3.88
CA VAL A 421 -34.76 -13.26 -4.13
C VAL A 421 -34.99 -13.64 -5.59
N ILE A 422 -34.43 -12.90 -6.55
CA ILE A 422 -34.53 -13.23 -7.98
C ILE A 422 -33.83 -14.55 -8.31
N VAL A 423 -32.63 -14.78 -7.74
CA VAL A 423 -31.91 -16.05 -7.90
C VAL A 423 -32.68 -17.21 -7.28
N LEU A 424 -33.27 -17.00 -6.09
CA LEU A 424 -34.10 -17.99 -5.42
C LEU A 424 -35.32 -18.35 -6.27
N LEU A 425 -36.04 -17.36 -6.79
CA LEU A 425 -37.18 -17.57 -7.68
C LEU A 425 -36.76 -18.35 -8.93
N ALA A 426 -35.63 -17.98 -9.53
CA ALA A 426 -35.08 -18.69 -10.69
C ALA A 426 -34.76 -20.17 -10.40
N LEU A 427 -34.20 -20.46 -9.22
CA LEU A 427 -33.84 -21.81 -8.78
C LEU A 427 -35.06 -22.72 -8.54
N TYR A 428 -36.23 -22.15 -8.22
CA TYR A 428 -37.46 -22.92 -8.02
C TYR A 428 -38.36 -22.95 -9.27
N ALA A 429 -38.46 -21.84 -10.00
CA ALA A 429 -39.43 -21.67 -11.09
C ALA A 429 -38.84 -21.87 -12.50
N LEU A 430 -37.57 -21.50 -12.75
CA LEU A 430 -37.01 -21.42 -14.10
C LEU A 430 -36.16 -22.65 -14.51
N THR A 431 -35.97 -23.65 -13.64
CA THR A 431 -35.08 -24.79 -13.94
C THR A 431 -35.50 -25.62 -15.15
N ALA A 432 -36.81 -25.72 -15.43
CA ALA A 432 -37.32 -26.39 -16.63
C ALA A 432 -36.92 -25.64 -17.91
N VAL A 433 -36.86 -24.30 -17.84
CA VAL A 433 -36.44 -23.44 -18.95
C VAL A 433 -34.92 -23.54 -19.16
N PHE A 434 -34.14 -23.66 -18.08
CA PHE A 434 -32.68 -23.81 -18.14
C PHE A 434 -32.21 -25.08 -18.86
N PHE A 435 -33.05 -26.11 -18.94
CA PHE A 435 -32.74 -27.36 -19.66
C PHE A 435 -32.29 -27.12 -21.11
N TYR A 436 -32.92 -26.16 -21.78
CA TYR A 436 -32.70 -25.87 -23.20
C TYR A 436 -31.57 -24.87 -23.46
N ILE A 437 -30.83 -24.43 -22.44
CA ILE A 437 -29.73 -23.49 -22.62
C ILE A 437 -28.64 -24.12 -23.51
N PRO A 438 -28.30 -23.51 -24.65
CA PRO A 438 -27.17 -23.99 -25.46
C PRO A 438 -25.84 -23.72 -24.74
N SER A 439 -24.98 -24.73 -24.65
CA SER A 439 -23.64 -24.61 -24.05
C SER A 439 -22.78 -23.57 -24.78
N ALA A 440 -22.92 -23.48 -26.11
CA ALA A 440 -22.23 -22.49 -26.92
C ALA A 440 -22.64 -21.03 -26.60
N ALA A 441 -23.91 -20.80 -26.25
CA ALA A 441 -24.39 -19.49 -25.83
C ALA A 441 -23.83 -19.09 -24.44
N LEU A 442 -23.68 -20.05 -23.52
CA LEU A 442 -23.00 -19.79 -22.24
C LEU A 442 -21.52 -19.45 -22.44
N ALA A 443 -20.83 -20.15 -23.34
CA ALA A 443 -19.45 -19.84 -23.71
C ALA A 443 -19.33 -18.41 -24.29
N ALA A 444 -20.27 -17.99 -25.14
CA ALA A 444 -20.34 -16.62 -25.67
C ALA A 444 -20.50 -15.58 -24.55
N VAL A 445 -21.38 -15.84 -23.58
CA VAL A 445 -21.56 -14.97 -22.40
C VAL A 445 -20.29 -14.85 -21.57
N ILE A 446 -19.56 -15.96 -21.36
CA ILE A 446 -18.27 -15.92 -20.65
C ILE A 446 -17.25 -15.09 -21.42
N ILE A 447 -17.06 -15.34 -22.72
CA ILE A 447 -16.09 -14.61 -23.57
C ILE A 447 -16.40 -13.11 -23.55
N HIS A 448 -17.67 -12.73 -23.69
CA HIS A 448 -18.09 -11.34 -23.61
C HIS A 448 -17.81 -10.75 -22.22
N ALA A 449 -18.11 -11.48 -21.15
CA ALA A 449 -17.94 -10.99 -19.78
C ALA A 449 -16.47 -10.79 -19.40
N VAL A 450 -15.56 -11.68 -19.85
CA VAL A 450 -14.12 -11.55 -19.54
C VAL A 450 -13.42 -10.48 -20.38
N GLY A 451 -13.96 -10.13 -21.55
CA GLY A 451 -13.43 -9.02 -22.35
C GLY A 451 -13.46 -7.68 -21.60
N ASP A 452 -14.38 -7.50 -20.65
CA ASP A 452 -14.48 -6.30 -19.80
C ASP A 452 -13.40 -6.23 -18.70
N LEU A 453 -12.61 -7.30 -18.50
CA LEU A 453 -11.51 -7.35 -17.52
C LEU A 453 -10.14 -7.00 -18.12
N ILE A 454 -10.03 -6.92 -19.46
CA ILE A 454 -8.78 -6.56 -20.13
C ILE A 454 -8.45 -5.10 -19.85
N THR A 455 -7.21 -4.84 -19.41
CA THR A 455 -6.76 -3.47 -19.12
C THR A 455 -6.70 -2.63 -20.39
N GLU A 456 -7.27 -1.42 -20.35
CA GLU A 456 -7.29 -0.51 -21.50
C GLU A 456 -5.88 0.01 -21.85
N PRO A 457 -5.53 0.18 -23.15
CA PRO A 457 -4.21 0.65 -23.57
C PRO A 457 -3.80 2.00 -22.96
N ASN A 458 -4.76 2.91 -22.74
CA ASN A 458 -4.49 4.21 -22.12
C ASN A 458 -3.98 4.08 -20.68
N VAL A 459 -4.45 3.07 -19.93
CA VAL A 459 -3.98 2.79 -18.57
C VAL A 459 -2.54 2.30 -18.59
N ILE A 460 -2.17 1.47 -19.57
CA ILE A 460 -0.80 0.99 -19.75
C ILE A 460 0.13 2.15 -20.10
N TYR A 461 -0.33 3.10 -20.94
CA TYR A 461 0.45 4.30 -21.25
C TYR A 461 0.64 5.21 -20.02
N GLN A 462 -0.38 5.36 -19.18
CA GLN A 462 -0.24 6.07 -17.89
C GLN A 462 0.78 5.40 -16.97
N TYR A 463 0.85 4.06 -16.95
CA TYR A 463 1.90 3.34 -16.22
C TYR A 463 3.29 3.64 -16.78
N TRP A 464 3.44 3.81 -18.09
CA TRP A 464 4.70 4.19 -18.71
C TRP A 464 5.16 5.59 -18.29
N GLU A 465 4.24 6.57 -18.30
CA GLU A 465 4.54 7.94 -17.85
C GLU A 465 4.85 8.01 -16.35
N THR A 466 4.27 7.09 -15.54
CA THR A 466 4.48 7.05 -14.09
C THR A 466 5.76 6.32 -13.70
N SER A 467 5.96 5.09 -14.20
CA SER A 467 7.09 4.23 -13.87
C SER A 467 7.30 3.16 -14.95
N PRO A 468 8.23 3.36 -15.90
CA PRO A 468 8.46 2.44 -17.02
C PRO A 468 8.72 0.98 -16.62
N LEU A 469 9.38 0.76 -15.47
CA LEU A 469 9.65 -0.59 -14.95
C LEU A 469 8.37 -1.36 -14.59
N GLU A 470 7.29 -0.67 -14.22
CA GLU A 470 6.02 -1.32 -13.92
C GLU A 470 5.33 -1.86 -15.17
N VAL A 471 5.53 -1.23 -16.33
CA VAL A 471 5.03 -1.74 -17.62
C VAL A 471 5.72 -3.06 -17.98
N VAL A 472 7.02 -3.18 -17.71
CA VAL A 472 7.76 -4.44 -17.90
C VAL A 472 7.19 -5.54 -16.99
N ILE A 473 6.94 -5.22 -15.72
CA ILE A 473 6.34 -6.16 -14.75
C ILE A 473 4.91 -6.57 -15.21
N PHE A 474 4.12 -5.63 -15.70
CA PHE A 474 2.78 -5.89 -16.23
C PHE A 474 2.82 -6.94 -17.35
N PHE A 475 3.66 -6.72 -18.37
CA PHE A 475 3.76 -7.63 -19.50
C PHE A 475 4.40 -8.97 -19.10
N ALA A 476 5.39 -8.97 -18.21
CA ALA A 476 5.96 -10.21 -17.69
C ALA A 476 4.89 -11.10 -17.04
N GLY A 477 3.99 -10.52 -16.23
CA GLY A 477 2.86 -11.27 -15.66
C GLY A 477 1.87 -11.81 -16.68
N VAL A 478 1.53 -11.00 -17.69
CA VAL A 478 0.62 -11.42 -18.77
C VAL A 478 1.24 -12.56 -19.58
N PHE A 479 2.53 -12.45 -19.96
CA PHE A 479 3.22 -13.50 -20.69
C PHE A 479 3.33 -14.78 -19.88
N VAL A 480 3.76 -14.71 -18.61
CA VAL A 480 3.83 -15.90 -17.75
C VAL A 480 2.46 -16.56 -17.61
N THR A 481 1.38 -15.78 -17.49
CA THR A 481 0.01 -16.31 -17.46
C THR A 481 -0.35 -17.07 -18.73
N ILE A 482 0.03 -16.55 -19.90
CA ILE A 482 -0.28 -17.16 -21.19
C ILE A 482 0.54 -18.43 -21.43
N PHE A 483 1.83 -18.41 -21.08
CA PHE A 483 2.77 -19.50 -21.34
C PHE A 483 2.79 -20.59 -20.26
N THR A 484 2.30 -20.30 -19.06
CA THR A 484 2.24 -21.27 -17.96
C THR A 484 0.81 -21.39 -17.43
N ASN A 485 0.49 -20.75 -16.29
CA ASN A 485 -0.82 -20.71 -15.67
C ASN A 485 -1.04 -19.34 -15.00
N ILE A 486 -2.29 -19.10 -14.60
CA ILE A 486 -2.70 -17.85 -13.96
C ILE A 486 -1.99 -17.65 -12.61
N GLU A 487 -1.78 -18.74 -11.86
CA GLU A 487 -1.12 -18.72 -10.54
C GLU A 487 0.31 -18.15 -10.61
N ASN A 488 1.12 -18.65 -11.54
CA ASN A 488 2.50 -18.20 -11.72
C ASN A 488 2.58 -16.74 -12.18
N GLY A 489 1.63 -16.28 -12.99
CA GLY A 489 1.56 -14.87 -13.40
C GLY A 489 1.37 -13.93 -12.22
N ILE A 490 0.54 -14.31 -11.24
CA ILE A 490 0.35 -13.56 -9.99
C ILE A 490 1.66 -13.55 -9.19
N TYR A 491 2.30 -14.71 -9.01
CA TYR A 491 3.54 -14.79 -8.24
C TYR A 491 4.65 -13.94 -8.84
N VAL A 492 4.84 -13.99 -10.16
CA VAL A 492 5.88 -13.21 -10.85
C VAL A 492 5.63 -11.72 -10.70
N THR A 493 4.39 -11.25 -10.86
CA THR A 493 4.09 -9.81 -10.76
C THR A 493 4.27 -9.28 -9.35
N ILE A 494 3.74 -9.98 -8.34
CA ILE A 494 3.90 -9.57 -6.93
C ILE A 494 5.38 -9.61 -6.53
N ALA A 495 6.10 -10.68 -6.87
CA ALA A 495 7.52 -10.81 -6.52
C ALA A 495 8.38 -9.76 -7.22
N ALA A 496 8.14 -9.49 -8.51
CA ALA A 496 8.90 -8.48 -9.25
C ALA A 496 8.62 -7.05 -8.74
N SER A 497 7.38 -6.73 -8.41
CA SER A 497 7.05 -5.44 -7.79
C SER A 497 7.65 -5.28 -6.40
N PHE A 498 7.65 -6.36 -5.59
CA PHE A 498 8.31 -6.35 -4.29
C PHE A 498 9.84 -6.20 -4.43
N ALA A 499 10.45 -6.88 -5.41
CA ALA A 499 11.87 -6.73 -5.73
C ALA A 499 12.20 -5.30 -6.18
N LEU A 500 11.33 -4.65 -6.96
CA LEU A 500 11.49 -3.24 -7.34
C LEU A 500 11.39 -2.31 -6.12
N LEU A 501 10.46 -2.56 -5.20
CA LEU A 501 10.36 -1.82 -3.94
C LEU A 501 11.64 -1.97 -3.10
N LEU A 502 12.12 -3.20 -2.93
CA LEU A 502 13.38 -3.48 -2.23
C LEU A 502 14.57 -2.81 -2.93
N TRP A 503 14.64 -2.86 -4.26
CA TRP A 503 15.69 -2.20 -5.03
C TRP A 503 15.73 -0.70 -4.77
N ARG A 504 14.56 -0.04 -4.77
CA ARG A 504 14.47 1.39 -4.44
C ARG A 504 14.94 1.70 -3.03
N MET A 505 14.59 0.84 -2.05
CA MET A 505 15.03 1.00 -0.65
C MET A 505 16.51 0.71 -0.45
N LEU A 506 17.12 -0.22 -1.20
CA LEU A 506 18.54 -0.56 -1.10
C LEU A 506 19.44 0.52 -1.71
N PHE A 507 19.03 1.08 -2.85
CA PHE A 507 19.81 2.06 -3.61
C PHE A 507 19.32 3.49 -3.35
N THR A 508 19.30 3.89 -2.09
CA THR A 508 19.02 5.27 -1.67
C THR A 508 20.31 6.05 -1.47
N HIS A 509 20.33 7.30 -1.92
CA HIS A 509 21.48 8.21 -1.77
C HIS A 509 21.15 9.37 -0.85
N GLY A 510 22.12 9.81 -0.05
CA GLY A 510 21.98 11.02 0.74
C GLY A 510 22.18 12.26 -0.11
N THR A 511 21.85 13.42 0.47
CA THR A 511 22.11 14.70 -0.18
C THR A 511 22.80 15.65 0.78
N LEU A 512 23.86 16.30 0.30
CA LEU A 512 24.46 17.43 0.99
C LEU A 512 23.63 18.67 0.74
N LEU A 513 23.35 19.40 1.81
CA LEU A 513 22.66 20.67 1.71
C LEU A 513 23.65 21.83 1.85
N GLY A 514 23.44 22.86 1.05
CA GLY A 514 24.07 24.16 1.26
C GLY A 514 23.04 25.27 1.42
N LYS A 515 23.54 26.42 1.83
CA LYS A 515 22.76 27.58 2.26
C LYS A 515 22.47 28.50 1.07
N VAL A 516 21.21 28.92 0.94
CA VAL A 516 20.77 29.90 -0.05
C VAL A 516 19.83 30.91 0.61
N LYS A 517 19.96 32.18 0.21
CA LYS A 517 19.03 33.25 0.64
C LYS A 517 17.89 33.35 -0.36
N ILE A 518 16.67 33.13 0.12
CA ILE A 518 15.45 33.20 -0.67
C ILE A 518 14.74 34.53 -0.40
N TRP A 519 14.42 35.23 -1.48
CA TRP A 519 13.57 36.41 -1.48
C TRP A 519 12.16 36.00 -1.89
N ARG A 520 11.15 36.49 -1.17
CA ARG A 520 9.74 36.30 -1.54
C ARG A 520 9.26 37.53 -2.28
N ALA A 521 8.76 37.35 -3.49
CA ALA A 521 8.11 38.39 -4.26
C ALA A 521 6.70 37.91 -4.65
N THR A 522 5.69 38.74 -4.39
CA THR A 522 4.32 38.57 -4.88
C THR A 522 4.16 39.32 -6.22
N PRO A 523 3.18 38.96 -7.06
CA PRO A 523 2.90 39.69 -8.31
C PRO A 523 2.82 41.22 -8.11
N ASP A 524 2.23 41.69 -7.01
CA ASP A 524 2.13 43.12 -6.67
C ASP A 524 3.49 43.77 -6.37
N THR A 525 4.42 43.02 -5.77
CA THR A 525 5.79 43.51 -5.53
C THR A 525 6.69 43.46 -6.78
N VAL A 526 6.39 42.57 -7.73
CA VAL A 526 7.13 42.43 -9.00
C VAL A 526 6.61 43.42 -10.05
N ALA A 527 5.30 43.70 -10.09
CA ALA A 527 4.68 44.55 -11.10
C ALA A 527 4.89 46.07 -10.87
N ASN A 528 5.18 46.51 -9.64
CA ASN A 528 5.22 47.93 -9.27
C ASN A 528 6.62 48.57 -9.24
N ARG A 529 7.65 48.01 -9.90
CA ARG A 529 9.00 48.62 -9.85
C ARG A 529 9.74 48.65 -11.18
N GLU A 530 10.07 49.88 -11.61
CA GLU A 530 11.02 50.19 -12.67
C GLU A 530 12.41 50.39 -12.05
N GLY A 531 13.36 49.49 -12.33
CA GLY A 531 14.76 49.62 -11.88
C GLY A 531 15.51 48.29 -11.86
N SER A 532 16.83 48.35 -12.08
CA SER A 532 17.74 47.18 -12.18
C SER A 532 18.13 46.56 -10.83
N ASP A 533 17.81 47.20 -9.71
CA ASP A 533 18.13 46.71 -8.36
C ASP A 533 16.93 45.96 -7.78
N PHE A 534 16.99 44.64 -7.91
CA PHE A 534 15.92 43.71 -7.53
C PHE A 534 15.64 43.66 -6.00
N LEU A 535 16.43 44.33 -5.16
CA LEU A 535 16.52 44.01 -3.72
C LEU A 535 16.43 45.25 -2.82
N LEU A 536 15.68 45.09 -1.72
CA LEU A 536 15.50 45.99 -0.55
C LEU A 536 14.30 46.95 -0.62
N GLY A 537 13.09 46.40 -0.66
CA GLY A 537 11.91 47.07 -0.10
C GLY A 537 11.78 46.75 1.40
N PRO A 538 11.17 47.63 2.23
CA PRO A 538 11.00 47.37 3.67
C PRO A 538 10.18 46.12 4.00
N ASP A 539 9.35 45.62 3.07
CA ASP A 539 8.52 44.43 3.24
C ASP A 539 9.14 43.12 2.67
N SER A 540 10.33 43.18 2.06
CA SER A 540 10.95 41.97 1.50
C SER A 540 11.54 41.10 2.61
N SER A 541 10.80 40.07 3.04
CA SER A 541 11.30 39.10 4.01
C SER A 541 12.35 38.18 3.37
N VAL A 542 13.62 38.33 3.76
CA VAL A 542 14.68 37.37 3.43
C VAL A 542 14.53 36.16 4.34
N ARG A 543 14.56 34.95 3.76
CA ARG A 543 14.68 33.72 4.55
C ARG A 543 15.83 32.87 4.04
N GLU A 544 16.49 32.18 4.94
CA GLU A 544 17.48 31.17 4.59
C GLU A 544 16.79 29.85 4.26
N ALA A 545 17.32 29.13 3.28
CA ALA A 545 16.89 27.80 2.92
C ALA A 545 18.09 26.91 2.62
N PHE A 546 17.87 25.61 2.78
CA PHE A 546 18.89 24.59 2.58
C PHE A 546 18.48 23.66 1.43
N ILE A 547 19.20 23.75 0.32
CA ILE A 547 18.92 22.99 -0.92
C ILE A 547 20.10 22.06 -1.27
N PRO A 548 19.86 20.97 -2.02
CA PRO A 548 20.90 20.03 -2.41
C PRO A 548 21.99 20.69 -3.29
N VAL A 549 23.25 20.52 -2.90
CA VAL A 549 24.41 21.06 -3.65
C VAL A 549 24.51 20.46 -5.07
N SER A 550 23.95 19.27 -5.29
CA SER A 550 24.04 18.56 -6.58
C SER A 550 23.05 19.02 -7.65
N HIS A 551 22.04 19.83 -7.32
CA HIS A 551 20.93 20.22 -8.19
C HIS A 551 20.13 19.07 -8.85
N LYS A 552 20.32 17.81 -8.42
CA LYS A 552 19.60 16.63 -8.95
C LYS A 552 18.10 16.63 -8.63
N ASP A 553 17.66 17.51 -7.75
CA ASP A 553 16.26 17.71 -7.35
C ASP A 553 15.47 18.59 -8.33
N GLY A 554 16.10 19.05 -9.41
CA GLY A 554 15.48 19.96 -10.39
C GLY A 554 15.55 21.44 -9.98
N SER A 555 16.31 21.77 -8.93
CA SER A 555 16.64 23.16 -8.61
C SER A 555 17.47 23.80 -9.72
N ASN A 556 17.33 25.13 -9.89
CA ASN A 556 18.02 25.87 -10.94
C ASN A 556 19.55 25.81 -10.72
N SER A 557 20.28 25.27 -11.70
CA SER A 557 21.74 25.10 -11.66
C SER A 557 22.53 26.41 -11.69
N LEU A 558 21.87 27.54 -11.94
CA LEU A 558 22.49 28.88 -11.89
C LEU A 558 22.55 29.45 -10.46
N ILE A 559 21.90 28.82 -9.48
CA ILE A 559 21.92 29.26 -8.09
C ILE A 559 23.24 28.84 -7.46
N ASP A 560 24.04 29.81 -7.02
CA ASP A 560 25.24 29.53 -6.25
C ASP A 560 24.87 29.12 -4.81
N ILE A 561 25.37 27.96 -4.38
CA ILE A 561 25.03 27.35 -3.10
C ILE A 561 26.23 27.52 -2.16
N GLU A 562 26.04 28.30 -1.10
CA GLU A 562 27.09 28.59 -0.13
C GLU A 562 27.22 27.48 0.92
N SER A 563 28.43 27.23 1.42
CA SER A 563 28.62 26.41 2.63
C SER A 563 28.12 27.19 3.84
N PRO A 564 27.39 26.56 4.80
CA PRO A 564 26.90 27.27 5.99
C PRO A 564 28.02 27.85 6.84
N TYR A 565 29.14 27.13 6.96
CA TYR A 565 30.36 27.56 7.64
C TYR A 565 31.50 26.58 7.29
N PRO A 566 32.77 27.04 7.18
CA PRO A 566 33.90 26.16 6.91
C PRO A 566 34.04 25.03 7.94
N GLY A 567 33.89 23.78 7.48
CA GLY A 567 33.98 22.58 8.33
C GLY A 567 32.67 22.14 8.98
N ILE A 568 31.53 22.78 8.65
CA ILE A 568 30.19 22.31 9.03
C ILE A 568 29.52 21.66 7.81
N LEU A 569 29.10 20.39 7.98
CA LEU A 569 28.42 19.62 6.95
C LEU A 569 26.93 19.44 7.30
N ILE A 570 26.05 19.65 6.33
CA ILE A 570 24.62 19.34 6.46
C ILE A 570 24.29 18.17 5.53
N TYR A 571 23.83 17.07 6.12
CA TYR A 571 23.50 15.84 5.40
C TYR A 571 22.03 15.50 5.61
N ARG A 572 21.28 15.34 4.50
CA ARG A 572 19.88 14.96 4.50
C ARG A 572 19.69 13.55 3.98
N PHE A 573 18.98 12.74 4.78
CA PHE A 573 18.45 11.46 4.34
C PHE A 573 17.28 11.69 3.39
N THR A 574 17.27 10.98 2.25
CA THR A 574 16.20 11.05 1.25
C THR A 574 15.01 10.17 1.61
N GLU A 575 15.25 9.05 2.29
CA GLU A 575 14.23 8.10 2.75
C GLU A 575 14.51 7.65 4.20
N GLY A 576 13.83 6.59 4.66
CA GLY A 576 14.03 6.03 5.99
C GLY A 576 15.45 5.47 6.18
N PHE A 577 16.01 5.60 7.39
CA PHE A 577 17.36 5.17 7.73
C PHE A 577 17.34 3.84 8.51
N THR A 578 17.54 2.74 7.79
CA THR A 578 17.37 1.36 8.30
C THR A 578 18.53 0.45 7.90
N TYR A 579 18.56 -0.78 8.39
CA TYR A 579 19.58 -1.79 8.11
C TYR A 579 19.78 -2.06 6.61
N LEU A 580 18.76 -1.80 5.77
CA LEU A 580 18.82 -2.02 4.32
C LEU A 580 19.73 -1.02 3.61
N ASN A 581 19.75 0.23 4.07
CA ASN A 581 20.40 1.34 3.37
C ASN A 581 21.40 2.15 4.21
N GLN A 582 21.52 1.82 5.50
CA GLN A 582 22.43 2.50 6.41
C GLN A 582 23.84 2.60 5.80
N GLN A 583 24.35 1.51 5.23
CA GLN A 583 25.77 1.42 4.85
C GLN A 583 26.07 2.38 3.71
N GLY A 584 25.20 2.40 2.69
CA GLY A 584 25.31 3.34 1.57
C GLY A 584 25.28 4.80 2.04
N TYR A 585 24.36 5.14 2.95
CA TYR A 585 24.30 6.49 3.50
C TYR A 585 25.57 6.86 4.30
N MET A 586 26.08 5.95 5.12
CA MET A 586 27.24 6.21 5.96
C MET A 586 28.54 6.30 5.17
N ASP A 587 28.74 5.43 4.19
CA ASP A 587 29.90 5.50 3.28
C ASP A 587 29.89 6.82 2.51
N GLU A 588 28.72 7.24 2.02
CA GLU A 588 28.54 8.51 1.33
C GLU A 588 28.81 9.71 2.28
N LEU A 589 28.31 9.68 3.52
CA LEU A 589 28.55 10.72 4.52
C LEU A 589 30.05 10.86 4.84
N VAL A 590 30.74 9.73 5.05
CA VAL A 590 32.19 9.72 5.32
C VAL A 590 32.96 10.26 4.13
N HIS A 591 32.64 9.78 2.92
CA HIS A 591 33.28 10.23 1.69
C HIS A 591 33.12 11.74 1.49
N HIS A 592 31.90 12.26 1.67
CA HIS A 592 31.63 13.69 1.58
C HIS A 592 32.42 14.48 2.64
N ALA A 593 32.38 14.05 3.90
CA ALA A 593 33.11 14.70 4.97
C ALA A 593 34.63 14.76 4.71
N GLN A 594 35.23 13.66 4.25
CA GLN A 594 36.66 13.59 3.94
C GLN A 594 37.05 14.30 2.64
N THR A 595 36.10 14.52 1.73
CA THR A 595 36.33 15.28 0.50
C THR A 595 36.35 16.78 0.78
N ILE A 596 35.38 17.28 1.57
CA ILE A 596 35.25 18.72 1.88
C ILE A 596 36.21 19.20 2.96
N SER A 597 36.74 18.29 3.78
CA SER A 597 37.59 18.63 4.92
C SER A 597 38.92 17.89 4.89
N ARG A 598 39.93 18.49 5.52
CA ARG A 598 41.23 17.86 5.73
C ARG A 598 41.36 17.30 7.15
N PRO A 599 42.24 16.29 7.36
CA PRO A 599 42.62 15.87 8.70
C PRO A 599 43.19 17.05 9.51
N THR A 600 42.83 17.15 10.79
CA THR A 600 43.34 18.20 11.69
C THR A 600 44.84 18.04 11.93
N THR A 601 45.27 16.82 12.27
CA THR A 601 46.68 16.44 12.35
C THR A 601 47.15 15.83 11.02
N LEU A 602 48.05 16.53 10.31
CA LEU A 602 48.56 16.09 9.00
C LEU A 602 49.59 14.94 9.10
N ASP A 603 50.40 14.90 10.18
CA ASP A 603 51.34 13.80 10.46
C ASP A 603 50.93 13.05 11.73
N ARG A 604 50.04 12.08 11.56
CA ARG A 604 49.42 11.38 12.69
C ARG A 604 50.28 10.22 13.23
N TYR A 605 51.10 9.62 12.38
CA TYR A 605 51.80 8.37 12.68
C TYR A 605 53.30 8.63 12.74
N SER A 606 53.86 8.46 13.94
CA SER A 606 55.30 8.64 14.19
C SER A 606 56.18 7.70 13.35
N LYS A 607 55.70 6.47 13.06
CA LYS A 607 56.36 5.49 12.20
C LYS A 607 55.54 5.22 10.95
N ILE A 608 56.21 5.08 9.81
CA ILE A 608 55.58 4.72 8.52
C ILE A 608 54.80 3.39 8.61
N GLY A 609 55.29 2.44 9.40
CA GLY A 609 54.64 1.13 9.58
C GLY A 609 53.38 1.14 10.44
N ASP A 610 53.15 2.21 11.23
CA ASP A 610 51.93 2.36 12.03
C ASP A 610 50.77 2.93 11.19
N ARG A 611 51.04 3.34 9.95
CA ARG A 611 50.04 3.86 9.02
C ARG A 611 49.15 2.71 8.53
N PRO A 612 47.81 2.85 8.60
CA PRO A 612 46.91 1.85 8.08
C PRO A 612 46.97 1.86 6.54
N TRP A 613 46.73 0.70 5.93
CA TRP A 613 46.83 0.52 4.47
C TRP A 613 45.92 1.45 3.67
N ASN A 614 44.83 1.94 4.27
CA ASN A 614 43.85 2.85 3.67
C ASN A 614 44.19 4.34 3.85
N ASP A 615 45.31 4.66 4.49
CA ASP A 615 45.88 6.01 4.57
C ASP A 615 47.29 5.99 3.96
N PRO A 616 47.39 6.02 2.61
CA PRO A 616 48.67 5.84 1.93
C PRO A 616 49.66 6.98 2.19
N GLY A 617 49.19 8.14 2.69
CA GLY A 617 50.00 9.32 2.92
C GLY A 617 50.81 9.77 1.68
N PRO A 618 51.81 10.64 1.85
CA PRO A 618 52.75 10.94 0.79
C PRO A 618 53.63 9.70 0.47
N ARG A 619 53.93 9.49 -0.82
CA ARG A 619 54.86 8.44 -1.27
C ARG A 619 56.20 8.56 -0.54
N ARG A 620 56.83 7.42 -0.25
CA ARG A 620 58.12 7.33 0.46
C ARG A 620 59.13 8.37 -0.07
N GLY A 621 59.60 9.27 0.81
CA GLY A 621 60.56 10.33 0.48
C GLY A 621 59.97 11.67 0.04
N LYS A 622 58.65 11.80 -0.11
CA LYS A 622 57.99 13.10 -0.34
C LYS A 622 57.52 13.72 0.99
N PRO A 623 57.69 15.04 1.20
CA PRO A 623 57.11 15.72 2.36
C PRO A 623 55.58 15.68 2.31
N ILE A 624 54.96 15.76 3.49
CA ILE A 624 53.50 15.89 3.61
C ILE A 624 53.10 17.23 2.99
N ASN A 625 52.03 17.23 2.17
CA ASN A 625 51.52 18.45 1.58
C ASN A 625 50.88 19.32 2.67
N THR A 626 51.60 20.35 3.11
CA THR A 626 51.12 21.32 4.10
C THR A 626 50.15 22.35 3.51
N ASP A 627 50.01 22.38 2.19
CA ASP A 627 49.26 23.41 1.45
C ASP A 627 47.79 23.00 1.19
N ASP A 628 47.26 22.01 1.92
CA ASP A 628 45.84 21.64 1.83
C ASP A 628 44.97 22.73 2.50
N ASN A 629 44.34 23.56 1.66
CA ASN A 629 43.50 24.69 2.08
C ASN A 629 42.08 24.30 2.53
N ARG A 630 41.73 23.01 2.53
CA ARG A 630 40.40 22.58 2.99
C ARG A 630 40.23 22.85 4.49
N PRO A 631 39.00 23.17 4.94
CA PRO A 631 38.73 23.36 6.35
C PRO A 631 38.87 22.05 7.14
N ILE A 632 39.08 22.15 8.45
CA ILE A 632 38.96 20.99 9.36
C ILE A 632 37.50 20.68 9.64
N LEU A 633 37.16 19.40 9.82
CA LEU A 633 35.80 18.97 10.16
C LEU A 633 35.45 19.35 11.60
N ARG A 634 34.40 20.16 11.80
CA ARG A 634 33.98 20.68 13.11
C ARG A 634 32.66 20.10 13.59
N ALA A 635 31.65 20.10 12.72
CA ALA A 635 30.31 19.62 13.06
C ALA A 635 29.61 18.98 11.87
N ILE A 636 28.74 18.03 12.16
CA ILE A 636 27.84 17.37 11.22
C ILE A 636 26.42 17.56 11.71
N ILE A 637 25.57 18.06 10.81
CA ILE A 637 24.15 18.26 11.02
C ILE A 637 23.43 17.23 10.17
N LEU A 638 22.71 16.34 10.82
CA LEU A 638 21.88 15.33 10.16
C LEU A 638 20.42 15.78 10.15
N ASP A 639 19.85 15.95 8.96
CA ASP A 639 18.43 16.24 8.77
C ASP A 639 17.62 14.93 8.74
N PHE A 640 16.92 14.65 9.84
CA PHE A 640 16.08 13.46 10.04
C PHE A 640 14.62 13.67 9.61
N SER A 641 14.31 14.72 8.84
CA SER A 641 12.94 14.99 8.38
C SER A 641 12.29 13.82 7.62
N ALA A 642 13.07 13.03 6.87
CA ALA A 642 12.60 11.81 6.20
C ALA A 642 12.67 10.54 7.09
N VAL A 643 13.38 10.57 8.21
CA VAL A 643 13.68 9.40 9.05
C VAL A 643 12.65 9.26 10.17
N ASN A 644 11.69 8.37 9.95
CA ASN A 644 10.65 8.09 10.94
C ASN A 644 11.07 7.05 11.99
N HIS A 645 11.83 6.03 11.57
CA HIS A 645 12.24 4.90 12.41
C HIS A 645 13.70 4.55 12.13
N VAL A 646 14.34 4.00 13.14
CA VAL A 646 15.73 3.50 13.09
C VAL A 646 15.78 2.13 13.75
N ASP A 647 16.81 1.36 13.42
CA ASP A 647 17.06 0.05 14.00
C ASP A 647 18.49 -0.03 14.57
N VAL A 648 18.82 -1.18 15.15
CA VAL A 648 20.10 -1.39 15.82
C VAL A 648 21.27 -1.23 14.84
N THR A 649 21.15 -1.76 13.63
CA THR A 649 22.19 -1.66 12.60
C THR A 649 22.36 -0.22 12.14
N SER A 650 21.25 0.51 11.93
CA SER A 650 21.30 1.92 11.51
C SER A 650 21.97 2.81 12.55
N ILE A 651 21.69 2.58 13.83
CA ILE A 651 22.33 3.28 14.94
C ILE A 651 23.81 2.88 15.12
N GLN A 652 24.15 1.60 15.01
CA GLN A 652 25.53 1.14 15.11
C GLN A 652 26.41 1.78 14.02
N GLY A 653 25.89 1.85 12.79
CA GLY A 653 26.59 2.52 11.70
C GLY A 653 26.92 3.99 11.98
N LEU A 654 26.03 4.73 12.64
CA LEU A 654 26.32 6.11 13.09
C LEU A 654 27.42 6.16 14.16
N ILE A 655 27.46 5.19 15.08
CA ILE A 655 28.53 5.10 16.10
C ILE A 655 29.89 4.87 15.44
N ASP A 656 29.93 3.99 14.44
CA ASP A 656 31.15 3.63 13.72
C ASP A 656 31.66 4.84 12.91
N VAL A 657 30.78 5.53 12.18
CA VAL A 657 31.11 6.77 11.47
C VAL A 657 31.54 7.87 12.43
N ARG A 658 30.86 8.05 13.57
CA ARG A 658 31.32 9.01 14.60
C ARG A 658 32.75 8.73 15.01
N THR A 659 33.07 7.47 15.29
CA THR A 659 34.43 7.07 15.70
C THR A 659 35.45 7.33 14.57
N GLN A 660 35.07 7.06 13.32
CA GLN A 660 35.93 7.30 12.15
C GLN A 660 36.18 8.80 11.91
N LEU A 661 35.15 9.64 12.01
CA LEU A 661 35.27 11.08 11.78
C LEU A 661 35.87 11.82 12.97
N ASP A 662 35.64 11.36 14.22
CA ASP A 662 36.38 11.85 15.40
C ASP A 662 37.88 11.55 15.26
N ARG A 663 38.23 10.39 14.69
CA ARG A 663 39.63 10.15 14.33
C ARG A 663 40.09 11.15 13.26
N HIS A 664 39.31 11.43 12.22
CA HIS A 664 39.71 12.38 11.18
C HIS A 664 39.94 13.81 11.72
N ALA A 665 39.11 14.25 12.68
CA ALA A 665 39.19 15.58 13.29
C ALA A 665 40.15 15.70 14.48
N ALA A 666 40.77 14.59 14.93
CA ALA A 666 41.63 14.55 16.12
C ALA A 666 42.75 15.61 16.09
N PRO A 667 43.08 16.27 17.23
CA PRO A 667 42.69 15.93 18.60
C PRO A 667 41.28 16.39 18.99
N GLU A 668 40.60 17.16 18.13
CA GLU A 668 39.22 17.58 18.37
C GLU A 668 38.22 16.47 17.97
N THR A 669 37.03 16.52 18.55
CA THR A 669 35.92 15.62 18.22
C THR A 669 34.87 16.36 17.41
N VAL A 670 34.24 15.70 16.45
CA VAL A 670 33.18 16.27 15.63
C VAL A 670 31.90 16.41 16.45
N GLU A 671 31.22 17.56 16.33
CA GLU A 671 29.90 17.75 16.97
C GLU A 671 28.79 17.18 16.09
N TRP A 672 27.88 16.41 16.67
CA TRP A 672 26.79 15.74 15.97
C TRP A 672 25.46 16.37 16.35
N HIS A 673 24.86 17.10 15.42
CA HIS A 673 23.58 17.79 15.57
C HIS A 673 22.51 17.04 14.77
N PHE A 674 21.30 16.93 15.33
CA PHE A 674 20.17 16.24 14.71
C PHE A 674 19.01 17.22 14.57
N ALA A 675 18.57 17.46 13.35
CA ALA A 675 17.41 18.29 13.06
C ALA A 675 16.18 17.43 12.74
N SER A 676 14.99 17.93 13.07
CA SER A 676 13.70 17.36 12.63
C SER A 676 13.40 15.93 13.13
N VAL A 677 13.91 15.54 14.31
CA VAL A 677 13.65 14.20 14.88
C VAL A 677 12.26 14.13 15.50
N ASN A 678 11.30 13.60 14.73
CA ASN A 678 9.88 13.57 15.13
C ASN A 678 9.50 12.38 16.04
N ASN A 679 10.25 11.27 16.00
CA ASN A 679 9.92 10.06 16.76
C ASN A 679 10.70 9.95 18.08
N ARG A 680 9.98 9.85 19.21
CA ARG A 680 10.57 9.68 20.55
C ARG A 680 11.40 8.40 20.69
N TRP A 681 11.05 7.32 20.00
CA TRP A 681 11.82 6.08 20.01
C TRP A 681 13.13 6.22 19.23
N THR A 682 13.11 6.92 18.09
CA THR A 682 14.33 7.27 17.35
C THR A 682 15.26 8.13 18.19
N LYS A 683 14.72 9.16 18.86
CA LYS A 683 15.49 10.00 19.77
C LYS A 683 16.10 9.18 20.92
N ARG A 684 15.33 8.25 21.52
CA ARG A 684 15.84 7.33 22.54
C ARG A 684 16.93 6.40 22.02
N ALA A 685 16.83 5.92 20.79
CA ALA A 685 17.86 5.08 20.18
C ALA A 685 19.18 5.86 20.00
N LEU A 686 19.09 7.09 19.48
CA LEU A 686 20.23 8.00 19.35
C LEU A 686 20.86 8.34 20.71
N THR A 687 20.06 8.63 21.74
CA THR A 687 20.59 8.89 23.10
C THR A 687 21.20 7.65 23.74
N THR A 688 20.70 6.45 23.42
CA THR A 688 21.33 5.20 23.86
C THR A 688 22.71 5.02 23.25
N ALA A 689 22.90 5.47 22.01
CA ALA A 689 24.19 5.47 21.31
C ALA A 689 25.15 6.60 21.72
N GLY A 690 24.78 7.43 22.70
CA GLY A 690 25.60 8.55 23.17
C GLY A 690 25.53 9.80 22.28
N PHE A 691 24.50 9.94 21.46
CA PHE A 691 24.20 11.18 20.76
C PHE A 691 23.24 12.05 21.59
N GLY A 692 23.22 13.36 21.33
CA GLY A 692 22.19 14.23 21.90
C GLY A 692 22.49 14.87 23.25
N TYR A 693 23.56 14.46 23.93
CA TYR A 693 24.03 15.04 25.18
C TYR A 693 25.57 15.05 25.24
N ILE A 694 26.12 15.86 26.15
CA ILE A 694 27.56 15.90 26.40
C ILE A 694 27.84 14.99 27.59
N ASP A 695 28.79 14.06 27.41
CA ASP A 695 29.30 13.21 28.49
C ASP A 695 29.90 14.08 29.61
N ARG A 696 29.68 13.71 30.88
CA ARG A 696 30.11 14.46 32.07
C ARG A 696 31.60 14.75 32.06
N GLU A 697 32.44 13.83 31.58
CA GLU A 697 33.89 14.03 31.47
C GLU A 697 34.25 15.06 30.38
N ARG A 698 33.57 15.00 29.22
CA ARG A 698 33.73 15.98 28.14
C ARG A 698 33.18 17.36 28.52
N PHE A 699 32.12 17.39 29.33
CA PHE A 699 31.56 18.62 29.89
C PHE A 699 32.53 19.27 30.88
N ALA A 700 33.16 18.48 31.77
CA ALA A 700 34.17 18.98 32.69
C ALA A 700 35.45 19.47 32.00
N ALA A 701 35.84 18.85 30.87
CA ALA A 701 37.01 19.24 30.08
C ALA A 701 36.82 20.48 29.19
N ARG A 702 35.58 20.95 28.98
CA ARG A 702 35.25 22.11 28.14
C ARG A 702 34.70 23.25 29.00
N GLN A 703 35.48 24.31 29.21
CA GLN A 703 35.06 25.40 30.11
C GLN A 703 33.90 26.26 29.59
N HIS A 704 33.57 26.27 28.28
CA HIS A 704 32.48 27.11 27.77
C HIS A 704 31.76 26.46 26.59
N TRP A 705 30.50 26.10 26.79
CA TRP A 705 29.58 25.57 25.79
C TRP A 705 28.29 26.39 25.83
N ASN A 706 27.80 26.84 24.66
CA ASN A 706 26.66 27.75 24.57
C ASN A 706 25.53 27.12 23.72
N PRO A 707 24.67 26.28 24.32
CA PRO A 707 23.55 25.69 23.59
C PRO A 707 22.56 26.74 23.11
N VAL A 708 22.12 26.61 21.87
CA VAL A 708 21.00 27.39 21.33
C VAL A 708 19.73 26.57 21.50
N TYR A 709 18.72 27.15 22.15
CA TYR A 709 17.41 26.52 22.35
C TYR A 709 16.32 27.31 21.63
N SER A 710 15.41 26.59 20.97
CA SER A 710 14.20 27.18 20.40
C SER A 710 13.11 27.29 21.47
N TYR A 711 12.52 28.47 21.62
CA TYR A 711 11.46 28.76 22.60
C TYR A 711 10.11 28.99 21.91
N ALA A 712 9.04 28.56 22.56
CA ALA A 712 7.66 28.81 22.14
C ALA A 712 6.85 29.42 23.30
N PRO A 713 5.88 30.32 23.02
CA PRO A 713 5.04 30.91 24.05
C PRO A 713 4.13 29.87 24.70
N LEU A 714 4.06 29.87 26.02
CA LEU A 714 3.09 29.11 26.81
C LEU A 714 1.74 29.84 26.74
N VAL A 715 0.86 29.35 25.88
CA VAL A 715 -0.51 29.87 25.82
C VAL A 715 -1.29 29.31 27.02
N ASN A 716 -1.60 30.16 28.00
CA ASN A 716 -2.59 29.86 29.03
C ASN A 716 -4.00 29.91 28.42
N ALA A 717 -4.36 28.95 27.56
CA ALA A 717 -5.70 28.85 27.00
C ALA A 717 -6.49 27.75 27.71
N THR A 718 -7.34 28.16 28.65
CA THR A 718 -8.64 27.49 28.77
C THR A 718 -9.49 27.96 27.59
N PRO A 719 -9.85 27.10 26.62
CA PRO A 719 -10.80 27.51 25.60
C PRO A 719 -12.16 27.72 26.30
N ARG A 720 -12.60 28.98 26.41
CA ARG A 720 -14.01 29.27 26.68
C ARG A 720 -14.78 28.88 25.41
N VAL A 721 -15.49 27.77 25.50
CA VAL A 721 -16.37 27.29 24.44
C VAL A 721 -17.59 28.20 24.40
N HIS A 722 -17.66 29.09 23.41
CA HIS A 722 -18.90 29.50 22.78
C HIS A 722 -18.57 30.04 21.38
N ASP A 723 -19.20 29.42 20.39
CA ASP A 723 -19.21 29.74 18.97
C ASP A 723 -18.06 29.17 18.08
N PRO A 724 -18.35 28.15 17.24
CA PRO A 724 -17.38 27.61 16.28
C PRO A 724 -17.11 28.52 15.07
N GLU A 725 -17.99 29.49 14.74
CA GLU A 725 -17.80 30.39 13.59
C GLU A 725 -16.90 31.60 13.92
N ALA A 726 -16.81 31.99 15.19
CA ALA A 726 -15.90 33.03 15.67
C ALA A 726 -14.41 32.60 15.69
N GLN A 727 -14.09 31.35 15.33
CA GLN A 727 -12.72 30.81 15.28
C GLN A 727 -12.02 31.05 13.94
N ASP A 728 -12.76 31.42 12.88
CA ASP A 728 -12.21 31.71 11.56
C ASP A 728 -11.67 33.16 11.43
N GLU A 729 -11.89 34.01 12.43
CA GLU A 729 -11.18 35.29 12.51
C GLU A 729 -9.70 35.05 12.82
N ILE A 730 -8.85 35.37 11.86
CA ILE A 730 -7.40 35.46 12.07
C ILE A 730 -7.19 36.46 13.21
N ARG A 731 -6.85 35.97 14.41
CA ARG A 731 -6.29 36.83 15.45
C ARG A 731 -4.97 37.39 14.91
N THR A 732 -5.03 38.55 14.29
CA THR A 732 -3.85 39.38 14.04
C THR A 732 -3.30 39.73 15.42
N VAL A 733 -2.22 39.07 15.81
CA VAL A 733 -1.49 39.46 17.01
C VAL A 733 -0.86 40.80 16.68
N ASP A 734 -1.48 41.89 17.11
CA ASP A 734 -0.94 43.25 17.00
C ASP A 734 0.48 43.26 17.60
N PRO A 735 1.53 43.52 16.79
CA PRO A 735 2.91 43.52 17.29
C PRO A 735 3.18 44.67 18.29
N GLU A 736 2.33 45.70 18.32
CA GLU A 736 2.50 46.90 19.15
C GLU A 736 1.95 46.77 20.58
N LYS A 737 1.14 45.75 20.90
CA LYS A 737 0.71 45.46 22.29
C LYS A 737 1.71 44.54 23.01
N ARG A 738 2.98 44.92 23.06
CA ARG A 738 4.03 44.21 23.82
C ARG A 738 4.29 44.90 25.16
N SER A 739 3.50 44.58 26.18
CA SER A 739 3.90 44.82 27.58
C SER A 739 3.31 43.83 28.59
N ALA A 740 2.89 42.65 28.15
CA ALA A 740 2.65 41.51 29.05
C ALA A 740 3.75 40.48 28.82
N ALA A 741 4.51 40.15 29.85
CA ALA A 741 5.58 39.18 29.76
C ALA A 741 5.00 37.78 29.52
N VAL A 742 5.12 37.30 28.28
CA VAL A 742 4.65 35.97 27.88
C VAL A 742 5.66 34.95 28.41
N LYS A 743 5.19 34.01 29.25
CA LYS A 743 6.03 32.86 29.63
C LYS A 743 6.34 32.03 28.38
N VAL A 744 7.58 31.62 28.22
CA VAL A 744 8.03 30.76 27.11
C VAL A 744 8.62 29.47 27.66
N THR A 745 8.53 28.39 26.89
CA THR A 745 9.17 27.10 27.19
C THR A 745 9.99 26.64 26.00
N THR A 746 10.99 25.79 26.23
CA THR A 746 11.75 25.19 25.12
C THR A 746 10.90 24.18 24.35
N VAL A 747 11.06 24.15 23.03
CA VAL A 747 10.37 23.21 22.12
C VAL A 747 10.89 21.77 22.30
N HIS A 748 12.19 21.63 22.57
CA HIS A 748 12.84 20.37 22.90
C HIS A 748 13.41 20.38 24.31
N GLY A 749 13.68 19.18 24.84
CA GLY A 749 14.21 19.04 26.19
C GLY A 749 15.58 19.70 26.33
N GLN A 750 15.77 20.52 27.36
CA GLN A 750 17.07 21.16 27.63
C GLN A 750 18.17 20.14 27.97
N ASN A 751 17.80 18.96 28.44
CA ASN A 751 18.69 17.82 28.66
C ASN A 751 19.21 17.17 27.36
N ARG A 752 18.79 17.67 26.19
CA ARG A 752 19.03 17.07 24.88
C ARG A 752 19.41 18.15 23.83
N PRO A 753 20.47 18.92 24.07
CA PRO A 753 20.76 20.17 23.36
C PRO A 753 21.23 20.02 21.90
N PHE A 754 21.61 18.81 21.47
CA PHE A 754 21.98 18.57 20.06
C PHE A 754 20.79 18.14 19.20
N PHE A 755 19.59 18.08 19.77
CA PHE A 755 18.35 17.84 19.04
C PHE A 755 17.63 19.16 18.78
N HIS A 756 17.53 19.50 17.50
CA HIS A 756 17.01 20.76 17.00
C HIS A 756 15.69 20.53 16.28
N ILE A 757 14.81 21.54 16.33
CA ILE A 757 13.51 21.47 15.67
C ILE A 757 13.66 21.44 14.15
N ASP A 758 14.65 22.16 13.61
CA ASP A 758 14.91 22.29 12.19
C ASP A 758 16.42 22.47 11.90
N VAL A 759 16.76 22.46 10.60
CA VAL A 759 18.14 22.62 10.13
C VAL A 759 18.70 24.01 10.45
N PRO A 760 17.99 25.14 10.26
CA PRO A 760 18.46 26.46 10.68
C PRO A 760 18.92 26.51 12.14
N ALA A 761 18.10 26.04 13.08
CA ALA A 761 18.46 26.04 14.50
C ALA A 761 19.70 25.17 14.78
N ALA A 762 19.82 24.03 14.09
CA ALA A 762 21.01 23.18 14.21
C ALA A 762 22.28 23.88 13.69
N VAL A 763 22.18 24.61 12.57
CA VAL A 763 23.29 25.38 11.97
C VAL A 763 23.71 26.51 12.88
N GLU A 764 22.76 27.30 13.39
CA GLU A 764 23.03 28.38 14.34
C GLU A 764 23.73 27.86 15.60
N SER A 765 23.23 26.75 16.16
CA SER A 765 23.85 26.10 17.32
C SER A 765 25.28 25.63 17.03
N ALA A 766 25.53 25.03 15.87
CA ALA A 766 26.85 24.55 15.49
C ALA A 766 27.84 25.72 15.29
N ILE A 767 27.42 26.80 14.63
CA ILE A 767 28.24 28.00 14.40
C ILE A 767 28.55 28.69 15.74
N ALA A 768 27.56 28.84 16.62
CA ALA A 768 27.75 29.45 17.94
C ALA A 768 28.78 28.69 18.79
N ASN A 769 28.74 27.36 18.77
CA ASN A 769 29.75 26.52 19.45
C ASN A 769 31.15 26.69 18.85
N VAL A 770 31.25 26.74 17.52
CA VAL A 770 32.55 26.94 16.84
C VAL A 770 33.14 28.31 17.19
N HIS A 771 32.34 29.37 17.16
CA HIS A 771 32.79 30.72 17.52
C HIS A 771 33.25 30.81 18.97
N SER A 772 32.48 30.20 19.90
CA SER A 772 32.84 30.14 21.31
C SER A 772 34.18 29.42 21.55
N LYS A 773 34.45 28.34 20.80
CA LYS A 773 35.74 27.64 20.86
C LYS A 773 36.89 28.50 20.34
N LEU A 774 36.73 29.13 19.17
CA LEU A 774 37.78 29.93 18.53
C LEU A 774 38.19 31.14 19.39
N ALA A 775 37.21 31.84 19.98
CA ALA A 775 37.46 32.99 20.86
C ALA A 775 38.35 32.63 22.07
N ASN A 776 38.17 31.42 22.61
CA ASN A 776 38.93 30.96 23.77
C ASN A 776 40.37 30.54 23.40
N THR A 777 40.57 29.89 22.25
CA THR A 777 41.92 29.53 21.77
C THR A 777 42.79 30.78 21.55
N SER A 778 42.21 31.89 21.08
CA SER A 778 42.92 33.17 20.95
C SER A 778 43.24 33.87 22.28
N SER A 779 42.47 33.61 23.35
CA SER A 779 42.70 34.21 24.67
C SER A 779 43.80 33.50 25.47
N GLY A 780 43.88 32.16 25.36
CA GLY A 780 44.91 31.37 26.07
C GLY A 780 46.33 31.47 25.47
N SER A 781 46.48 31.98 24.24
CA SER A 781 47.80 32.23 23.65
C SER A 781 48.47 33.51 24.18
N PHE A 782 47.72 34.44 24.77
CA PHE A 782 48.29 35.63 25.43
C PHE A 782 48.80 35.33 26.85
N GLU A 783 48.18 34.40 27.60
CA GLU A 783 48.68 34.04 28.94
C GLU A 783 49.92 33.14 28.92
N LYS A 784 50.16 32.38 27.84
CA LYS A 784 51.37 31.55 27.71
C LYS A 784 52.62 32.31 27.28
N SER A 785 52.50 33.51 26.70
CA SER A 785 53.68 34.30 26.32
C SER A 785 54.29 35.09 27.49
N GLU A 786 53.54 35.34 28.57
CA GLU A 786 54.06 36.04 29.76
C GLU A 786 54.80 35.13 30.76
N PHE A 787 54.66 33.81 30.66
CA PHE A 787 55.31 32.86 31.59
C PHE A 787 56.64 32.26 31.09
N THR A 788 57.09 32.57 29.87
CA THR A 788 58.36 32.09 29.30
C THR A 788 59.47 33.14 29.22
N THR A 789 59.36 34.27 29.93
CA THR A 789 60.37 35.35 29.90
C THR A 789 61.00 35.64 31.27
N LYS A 790 61.12 34.63 32.14
CA LYS A 790 61.94 34.66 33.36
C LYS A 790 62.48 33.27 33.71
N GLN A 791 63.38 32.74 32.89
CA GLN A 791 64.45 31.80 33.27
C GLN A 791 65.26 31.44 32.01
N GLU A 792 66.18 32.32 31.65
CA GLU A 792 67.47 31.99 31.00
C GLU A 792 68.54 32.87 31.62
#